data_AF-A0A5B3GHG6-F1
#
_entry.id   AF-A0A5B3GHG6-F1
#
_cell.length_a   1.000
_cell.length_b   1.000
_cell.length_c   1.000
_cell.angle_alpha   90.00
_cell.angle_beta   90.00
_cell.angle_gamma   90.00
#
_symmetry.space_group_name_H-M   'P 1'
#
loop_
_entity.id
_entity.type
_entity.pdbx_description
1 polymer ?
#
loop_
_entity_poly.entity_id
_entity_poly.type
_entity_poly.pdbx_seq_one_letter_code
_entity_poly.pdbx_strand_id
1 'polypeptide(L)'
;MKKLLLLCGLLAVFACTEEPADSAGGNGGRKARVLGSPTSRLALRGSLSVKLSPETAQAVAAAQAQRPATRSGVATRSGVGGIDAILHEIDAGRFERVVAYNPEWEDVYEETGINRWYTIAFDDEIQLSEVGERLAALPGVAVVEYGIDPRYIRPMSEGPAVPASEGMFSRVGETRAAKAMNDPMLPFQWNYDNPGGGLFPDVAVKPEAGADIDLLDAWQLCTGSEEVIVAVIDEPVQITHPDLRANIWSNPKNSQEHGYNFWDDTPELDWKSVGGDDRNPEYADHGTHVAGVIAAVNNNGRGVCGIAGGRSNSGGVRIMSCQIMGNSTTGGKGNPTVKAFEYAWTNGAIIAQNSWGYNLETADGTKITPEEFEREWKSNYGIMRDAIDTFVRGAGTRNPNSPLQGGLVIFAAGNEGDVYGDVRIYPAAYDPVIAVGAMDWSFRPAYYTDYGPWVDIAAPGGDRYSGKTTRTASDGRTVFYSNAQILSTILCDDAIAYQDGRKDGGMYGYGFMQGTSMACPHVSGVAALGLAYAAQNGKKYTPAEFKALLLSSVYGIDDCFAGSKDGELGPIADMAVYKNKMGGGCIDALKLLFAVKGTPAVYVRTGEPVTVDFARYFGGDRSRVALTAASFVSPGNLGLSSSKAVFDGTKITFDCPEPGTSMLRISAVSGDTEFVREFAVVSRAGLAANGGWL
;
A
#
# COMPACT_ATOMS: atom_id res chain seq x y z
N MET A 1 -29.33 51.16 12.38
CA MET A 1 -29.42 49.91 11.59
C MET A 1 -28.02 49.30 11.51
N LYS A 2 -27.78 48.23 12.29
CA LYS A 2 -26.52 47.49 12.39
C LYS A 2 -26.58 46.31 11.40
N LYS A 3 -25.55 46.11 10.57
CA LYS A 3 -25.24 44.89 9.82
C LYS A 3 -23.74 44.65 10.00
N LEU A 4 -23.31 43.76 10.89
CA LEU A 4 -23.23 42.29 10.78
C LEU A 4 -22.29 41.85 9.65
N LEU A 5 -21.03 41.62 10.01
CA LEU A 5 -20.09 40.76 9.29
C LEU A 5 -19.41 39.90 10.36
N LEU A 6 -19.87 38.64 10.46
CA LEU A 6 -19.29 37.60 11.29
C LEU A 6 -17.94 37.19 10.70
N LEU A 7 -16.90 37.29 11.51
CA LEU A 7 -15.63 36.61 11.31
C LEU A 7 -15.79 35.20 11.92
N CYS A 8 -15.96 34.16 11.11
CA CYS A 8 -15.82 32.78 11.57
C CYS A 8 -14.40 32.30 11.24
N GLY A 9 -13.52 32.35 12.24
CA GLY A 9 -12.30 31.57 12.22
C GLY A 9 -12.66 30.10 12.43
N LEU A 10 -12.46 29.27 11.42
CA LEU A 10 -12.46 27.82 11.57
C LEU A 10 -11.17 27.41 12.31
N LEU A 11 -11.28 27.29 13.63
CA LEU A 11 -10.44 26.36 14.39
C LEU A 11 -10.91 24.96 14.02
N ALA A 12 -10.11 24.24 13.23
CA ALA A 12 -10.23 22.81 13.03
C ALA A 12 -9.92 22.13 14.37
N VAL A 13 -10.93 22.00 15.22
CA VAL A 13 -10.92 21.03 16.32
C VAL A 13 -11.00 19.68 15.62
N PHE A 14 -9.92 18.90 15.70
CA PHE A 14 -9.95 17.47 15.41
C PHE A 14 -11.09 16.87 16.22
N ALA A 15 -12.22 16.60 15.55
CA ALA A 15 -13.17 15.65 16.06
C ALA A 15 -12.51 14.28 15.86
N CYS A 16 -11.73 13.84 16.85
CA CYS A 16 -11.65 12.43 17.13
C CYS A 16 -13.10 11.97 17.32
N THR A 17 -13.67 11.30 16.34
CA THR A 17 -14.73 10.35 16.65
C THR A 17 -14.05 9.27 17.46
N GLU A 18 -13.90 9.50 18.75
CA GLU A 18 -13.69 8.43 19.70
C GLU A 18 -14.89 7.50 19.52
N GLU A 19 -14.68 6.34 18.89
CA GLU A 19 -15.41 5.16 19.32
C GLU A 19 -15.26 5.11 20.85
N PRO A 20 -16.36 4.89 21.60
CA PRO A 20 -16.41 5.17 23.03
C PRO A 20 -15.20 4.57 23.72
N ALA A 21 -14.38 5.45 24.29
CA ALA A 21 -13.08 5.14 24.84
C ALA A 21 -13.06 3.79 25.57
N ASP A 22 -12.14 2.91 25.14
CA ASP A 22 -11.81 1.61 25.75
C ASP A 22 -11.20 1.75 27.18
N SER A 23 -11.26 2.95 27.76
CA SER A 23 -10.73 3.34 29.07
C SER A 23 -11.85 3.55 30.09
N ALA A 24 -12.53 2.48 30.50
CA ALA A 24 -13.29 2.48 31.76
C ALA A 24 -13.48 1.05 32.32
N GLY A 25 -12.37 0.41 32.70
CA GLY A 25 -12.37 -0.77 33.58
C GLY A 25 -12.61 -0.38 35.03
N GLY A 26 -13.75 0.24 35.35
CA GLY A 26 -14.12 0.60 36.72
C GLY A 26 -15.23 -0.32 37.25
N ASN A 27 -14.85 -1.38 37.98
CA ASN A 27 -15.58 -2.12 39.03
C ASN A 27 -17.12 -2.28 38.94
N GLY A 28 -17.72 -2.28 37.75
CA GLY A 28 -19.18 -2.21 37.58
C GLY A 28 -19.68 -3.08 36.44
N GLY A 29 -19.83 -4.38 36.67
CA GLY A 29 -20.83 -5.27 36.05
C GLY A 29 -20.97 -5.32 34.52
N ARG A 30 -20.09 -4.71 33.72
CA ARG A 30 -20.16 -4.77 32.26
C ARG A 30 -19.65 -6.13 31.81
N LYS A 31 -20.53 -6.91 31.16
CA LYS A 31 -20.16 -8.18 30.52
C LYS A 31 -19.05 -7.93 29.51
N ALA A 32 -18.10 -8.87 29.41
CA ALA A 32 -17.09 -8.84 28.36
C ALA A 32 -17.75 -8.73 26.99
N ARG A 33 -17.13 -7.97 26.09
CA ARG A 33 -17.56 -7.92 24.70
C ARG A 33 -17.11 -9.22 24.03
N VAL A 34 -18.05 -9.98 23.49
CA VAL A 34 -17.74 -11.15 22.66
C VAL A 34 -17.70 -10.70 21.22
N LEU A 35 -16.55 -10.91 20.60
CA LEU A 35 -16.22 -10.58 19.24
C LEU A 35 -16.02 -11.88 18.46
N GLY A 36 -16.47 -11.95 17.22
CA GLY A 36 -16.51 -13.20 16.47
C GLY A 36 -17.80 -13.99 16.70
N SER A 37 -18.00 -14.99 15.86
CA SER A 37 -18.99 -16.03 16.11
C SER A 37 -18.29 -17.38 16.25
N PRO A 38 -18.45 -18.10 17.37
CA PRO A 38 -17.79 -19.39 17.61
C PRO A 38 -18.33 -20.49 16.69
N THR A 39 -19.52 -20.29 16.13
CA THR A 39 -20.16 -21.19 15.17
C THR A 39 -19.96 -20.71 13.73
N SER A 40 -19.28 -19.57 13.53
CA SER A 40 -18.90 -19.15 12.19
C SER A 40 -17.92 -20.16 11.64
N ARG A 41 -18.15 -20.58 10.40
CA ARG A 41 -17.18 -21.38 9.62
C ARG A 41 -15.85 -20.65 9.39
N LEU A 42 -15.83 -19.33 9.57
CA LEU A 42 -14.62 -18.51 9.51
C LEU A 42 -13.80 -18.62 10.79
N ALA A 43 -14.37 -19.14 11.89
CA ALA A 43 -13.69 -19.19 13.17
C ALA A 43 -12.53 -20.19 13.16
N LEU A 44 -11.38 -19.74 13.65
CA LEU A 44 -10.22 -20.58 13.89
C LEU A 44 -10.53 -21.57 15.02
N ARG A 45 -10.54 -22.86 14.69
CA ARG A 45 -10.74 -23.93 15.68
C ARG A 45 -9.54 -24.12 16.59
N GLY A 46 -9.79 -24.58 17.81
CA GLY A 46 -8.73 -24.83 18.80
C GLY A 46 -8.02 -23.58 19.32
N SER A 47 -8.52 -22.38 19.00
CA SER A 47 -7.94 -21.14 19.53
C SER A 47 -8.93 -19.98 19.60
N LEU A 48 -8.77 -19.12 20.60
CA LEU A 48 -9.42 -17.82 20.67
C LEU A 48 -8.49 -16.82 21.38
N SER A 49 -8.81 -15.53 21.29
CA SER A 49 -8.07 -14.48 21.97
C SER A 49 -8.91 -13.79 23.04
N VAL A 50 -8.28 -13.26 24.08
CA VAL A 50 -8.94 -12.45 25.11
C VAL A 50 -8.18 -11.13 25.33
N LYS A 51 -8.88 -10.01 25.41
CA LYS A 51 -8.33 -8.74 25.91
C LYS A 51 -8.65 -8.64 27.39
N LEU A 52 -7.62 -8.54 28.21
CA LEU A 52 -7.76 -8.38 29.65
C LEU A 52 -7.92 -6.90 30.02
N SER A 53 -8.61 -6.62 31.12
CA SER A 53 -8.55 -5.32 31.81
C SER A 53 -7.11 -4.98 32.19
N PRO A 54 -6.74 -3.69 32.30
CA PRO A 54 -5.39 -3.29 32.71
C PRO A 54 -4.91 -3.98 33.99
N GLU A 55 -5.78 -4.05 35.02
CA GLU A 55 -5.45 -4.64 36.32
C GLU A 55 -5.18 -6.15 36.20
N THR A 56 -5.98 -6.83 35.38
CA THR A 56 -5.84 -8.29 35.20
C THR A 56 -4.63 -8.62 34.32
N ALA A 57 -4.37 -7.85 33.27
CA ALA A 57 -3.18 -7.99 32.44
C ALA A 57 -1.90 -7.80 33.27
N GLN A 58 -1.89 -6.79 34.16
CA GLN A 58 -0.78 -6.56 35.09
C GLN A 58 -0.57 -7.75 36.05
N ALA A 59 -1.66 -8.29 36.60
CA ALA A 59 -1.60 -9.47 37.46
C ALA A 59 -1.05 -10.71 36.73
N VAL A 60 -1.49 -10.93 35.49
CA VAL A 60 -0.98 -12.02 34.62
C VAL A 60 0.50 -11.83 34.33
N ALA A 61 0.92 -10.63 33.93
CA ALA A 61 2.32 -10.32 33.65
C ALA A 61 3.22 -10.57 34.88
N ALA A 62 2.78 -10.11 36.07
CA ALA A 62 3.49 -10.33 37.32
C ALA A 62 3.59 -11.83 37.68
N ALA A 63 2.52 -12.59 37.48
CA ALA A 63 2.50 -14.02 37.76
C ALA A 63 3.38 -14.81 36.78
N GLN A 64 3.37 -14.47 35.49
CA GLN A 64 4.20 -15.12 34.47
C GLN A 64 5.69 -14.79 34.64
N ALA A 65 6.03 -13.57 35.06
CA ALA A 65 7.42 -13.18 35.36
C ALA A 65 8.04 -13.96 36.53
N GLN A 66 7.22 -14.49 37.45
CA GLN A 66 7.68 -15.28 38.60
C GLN A 66 7.84 -16.78 38.29
N ARG A 67 7.47 -17.24 37.09
CA ARG A 67 7.54 -18.66 36.75
C ARG A 67 8.95 -19.11 36.38
N PRO A 68 9.40 -20.29 36.85
CA PRO A 68 10.62 -20.91 36.33
C PRO A 68 10.48 -21.13 34.82
N ALA A 69 11.55 -20.86 34.06
CA ALA A 69 11.57 -21.17 32.63
C ALA A 69 11.23 -22.66 32.40
N THR A 70 10.11 -22.94 31.75
CA THR A 70 9.71 -24.30 31.40
C THR A 70 10.55 -24.80 30.21
N ARG A 71 10.66 -26.12 30.03
CA ARG A 71 11.40 -26.73 28.90
C ARG A 71 10.88 -26.30 27.52
N SER A 72 9.61 -25.88 27.41
CA SER A 72 8.98 -25.39 26.18
C SER A 72 8.93 -23.87 26.07
N GLY A 73 9.19 -23.11 27.14
CA GLY A 73 9.07 -21.65 27.17
C GLY A 73 7.63 -21.09 27.09
N VAL A 74 6.67 -21.87 26.59
CA VAL A 74 5.27 -21.45 26.39
C VAL A 74 4.50 -21.50 27.71
N ALA A 75 3.88 -20.38 28.09
CA ALA A 75 2.99 -20.34 29.24
C ALA A 75 1.66 -21.03 28.88
N THR A 76 1.21 -21.95 29.73
CA THR A 76 -0.09 -22.64 29.57
C THR A 76 -1.16 -22.09 30.52
N ARG A 77 -0.75 -21.20 31.42
CA ARG A 77 -1.59 -20.66 32.51
C ARG A 77 -1.35 -19.17 32.66
N SER A 78 -2.36 -18.46 33.12
CA SER A 78 -2.36 -17.02 33.39
C SER A 78 -1.78 -16.65 34.76
N GLY A 79 -1.91 -17.53 35.77
CA GLY A 79 -1.62 -17.22 37.17
C GLY A 79 -2.77 -16.54 37.91
N VAL A 80 -3.89 -16.27 37.23
CA VAL A 80 -5.12 -15.73 37.80
C VAL A 80 -6.12 -16.87 37.96
N GLY A 81 -6.55 -17.14 39.20
CA GLY A 81 -7.28 -18.38 39.54
C GLY A 81 -8.54 -18.65 38.72
N GLY A 82 -9.34 -17.61 38.41
CA GLY A 82 -10.56 -17.76 37.61
C GLY A 82 -10.29 -18.16 36.16
N ILE A 83 -9.25 -17.58 35.54
CA ILE A 83 -8.81 -17.91 34.19
C ILE A 83 -8.16 -19.31 34.20
N ASP A 84 -7.27 -19.57 35.15
CA ASP A 84 -6.54 -20.85 35.26
C ASP A 84 -7.45 -22.05 35.50
N ALA A 85 -8.60 -21.87 36.15
CA ALA A 85 -9.61 -22.93 36.29
C ALA A 85 -10.15 -23.36 34.92
N ILE A 86 -10.52 -22.40 34.05
CA ILE A 86 -10.98 -22.70 32.68
C ILE A 86 -9.84 -23.31 31.87
N LEU A 87 -8.64 -22.71 31.90
CA LEU A 87 -7.47 -23.22 31.17
C LEU A 87 -7.08 -24.64 31.57
N HIS A 88 -7.29 -25.02 32.85
CA HIS A 88 -7.05 -26.38 33.31
C HIS A 88 -8.11 -27.36 32.78
N GLU A 89 -9.38 -26.98 32.78
CA GLU A 89 -10.47 -27.85 32.32
C GLU A 89 -10.42 -28.15 30.82
N ILE A 90 -10.03 -27.17 30.00
CA ILE A 90 -9.90 -27.34 28.55
C ILE A 90 -8.54 -27.91 28.13
N ASP A 91 -7.72 -28.30 29.11
CA ASP A 91 -6.31 -28.68 28.94
C ASP A 91 -5.54 -27.73 27.99
N ALA A 92 -5.64 -26.42 28.27
CA ALA A 92 -5.05 -25.41 27.40
C ALA A 92 -3.55 -25.64 27.22
N GLY A 93 -3.15 -25.89 25.98
CA GLY A 93 -1.76 -26.06 25.56
C GLY A 93 -1.01 -24.74 25.44
N ARG A 94 -1.73 -23.60 25.42
CA ARG A 94 -1.13 -22.26 25.32
C ARG A 94 -2.02 -21.19 25.95
N PHE A 95 -1.38 -20.26 26.66
CA PHE A 95 -1.91 -18.98 27.13
C PHE A 95 -0.78 -17.96 27.06
N GLU A 96 -0.71 -17.23 25.95
CA GLU A 96 0.42 -16.34 25.66
C GLU A 96 -0.06 -14.96 25.27
N ARG A 97 0.74 -13.94 25.56
CA ARG A 97 0.46 -12.58 25.10
C ARG A 97 0.63 -12.53 23.57
N VAL A 98 -0.31 -11.88 22.88
CA VAL A 98 -0.31 -11.85 21.41
C VAL A 98 0.89 -11.11 20.86
N VAL A 99 1.28 -10.00 21.47
CA VAL A 99 2.59 -9.39 21.22
C VAL A 99 3.55 -9.79 22.34
N ALA A 100 4.77 -10.16 21.98
CA ALA A 100 5.79 -10.54 22.95
C ALA A 100 6.08 -9.34 23.87
N TYR A 101 6.36 -9.63 25.15
CA TYR A 101 6.85 -8.58 26.05
C TYR A 101 8.14 -8.00 25.48
N ASN A 102 8.14 -6.69 25.24
CA ASN A 102 9.30 -6.00 24.74
C ASN A 102 9.44 -4.65 25.46
N PRO A 103 10.41 -4.50 26.37
CA PRO A 103 10.53 -3.30 27.19
C PRO A 103 10.76 -2.02 26.37
N GLU A 104 11.26 -2.13 25.14
CA GLU A 104 11.41 -0.99 24.24
C GLU A 104 10.07 -0.46 23.70
N TRP A 105 9.00 -1.26 23.76
CA TRP A 105 7.72 -0.97 23.11
C TRP A 105 6.51 -0.96 24.06
N GLU A 106 6.68 -1.32 25.35
CA GLU A 106 5.56 -1.40 26.30
C GLU A 106 4.79 -0.08 26.47
N ASP A 107 5.44 1.08 26.33
CA ASP A 107 4.79 2.39 26.34
C ASP A 107 3.79 2.54 25.18
N VAL A 108 4.19 2.20 23.95
CA VAL A 108 3.29 2.20 22.79
C VAL A 108 2.21 1.14 22.95
N TYR A 109 2.58 -0.03 23.49
CA TYR A 109 1.63 -1.12 23.65
C TYR A 109 0.57 -0.83 24.72
N GLU A 110 0.91 -0.08 25.76
CA GLU A 110 -0.05 0.37 26.77
C GLU A 110 -1.02 1.40 26.18
N GLU A 111 -0.52 2.33 25.37
CA GLU A 111 -1.36 3.33 24.68
C GLU A 111 -2.40 2.70 23.75
N THR A 112 -2.03 1.66 23.00
CA THR A 112 -2.97 0.95 22.12
C THR A 112 -3.72 -0.18 22.80
N GLY A 113 -3.22 -0.66 23.93
CA GLY A 113 -3.74 -1.83 24.63
C GLY A 113 -3.43 -3.17 23.96
N ILE A 114 -2.56 -3.21 22.95
CA ILE A 114 -2.19 -4.47 22.28
C ILE A 114 -1.50 -5.45 23.25
N ASN A 115 -0.82 -4.92 24.29
CA ASN A 115 -0.20 -5.71 25.35
C ASN A 115 -1.18 -6.49 26.24
N ARG A 116 -2.48 -6.17 26.18
CA ARG A 116 -3.52 -6.80 27.00
C ARG A 116 -4.19 -7.98 26.31
N TRP A 117 -3.82 -8.28 25.06
CA TRP A 117 -4.34 -9.42 24.32
C TRP A 117 -3.56 -10.70 24.59
N TYR A 118 -4.27 -11.79 24.83
CA TYR A 118 -3.71 -13.12 25.02
C TYR A 118 -4.39 -14.13 24.10
N THR A 119 -3.60 -14.96 23.44
CA THR A 119 -4.08 -16.12 22.68
C THR A 119 -4.13 -17.34 23.57
N ILE A 120 -5.24 -18.06 23.49
CA ILE A 120 -5.48 -19.33 24.15
C ILE A 120 -5.54 -20.39 23.06
N ALA A 121 -4.78 -21.48 23.21
CA ALA A 121 -4.86 -22.63 22.30
C ALA A 121 -5.14 -23.91 23.07
N PHE A 122 -5.98 -24.75 22.49
CA PHE A 122 -6.50 -25.98 23.05
C PHE A 122 -6.91 -26.93 21.91
N ASP A 123 -7.33 -28.13 22.25
CA ASP A 123 -7.72 -29.15 21.27
C ASP A 123 -8.91 -28.69 20.39
N ASP A 124 -8.87 -28.99 19.08
CA ASP A 124 -9.88 -28.49 18.13
C ASP A 124 -11.23 -29.20 18.23
N GLU A 125 -11.31 -30.29 19.01
CA GLU A 125 -12.56 -30.96 19.38
C GLU A 125 -13.35 -30.19 20.46
N ILE A 126 -12.70 -29.28 21.21
CA ILE A 126 -13.34 -28.49 22.26
C ILE A 126 -14.21 -27.39 21.65
N GLN A 127 -15.44 -27.26 22.17
CA GLN A 127 -16.43 -26.30 21.67
C GLN A 127 -16.03 -24.85 21.98
N LEU A 128 -15.67 -24.09 20.94
CA LEU A 128 -15.28 -22.67 21.04
C LEU A 128 -16.31 -21.81 21.79
N SER A 129 -17.60 -22.04 21.56
CA SER A 129 -18.69 -21.27 22.19
C SER A 129 -18.65 -21.39 23.71
N GLU A 130 -18.53 -22.61 24.22
CA GLU A 130 -18.50 -22.88 25.66
C GLU A 130 -17.29 -22.19 26.32
N VAL A 131 -16.10 -22.33 25.71
CA VAL A 131 -14.88 -21.70 26.26
C VAL A 131 -15.01 -20.19 26.28
N GLY A 132 -15.46 -19.58 25.19
CA GLY A 132 -15.58 -18.13 25.10
C GLY A 132 -16.66 -17.54 26.00
N GLU A 133 -17.83 -18.19 26.15
CA GLU A 133 -18.87 -17.76 27.10
C GLU A 133 -18.39 -17.78 28.55
N ARG A 134 -17.66 -18.83 28.92
CA ARG A 134 -17.09 -18.97 30.27
C ARG A 134 -16.02 -17.92 30.55
N LEU A 135 -15.15 -17.64 29.58
CA LEU A 135 -14.14 -16.57 29.70
C LEU A 135 -14.80 -15.19 29.77
N ALA A 136 -15.83 -14.94 28.95
CA ALA A 136 -16.56 -13.67 28.93
C ALA A 136 -17.31 -13.37 30.24
N ALA A 137 -17.59 -14.40 31.04
CA ALA A 137 -18.20 -14.27 32.37
C ALA A 137 -17.20 -13.94 33.49
N LEU A 138 -15.89 -14.06 33.24
CA LEU A 138 -14.87 -13.80 34.27
C LEU A 138 -14.68 -12.29 34.51
N PRO A 139 -14.56 -11.86 35.77
CA PRO A 139 -14.14 -10.50 36.06
C PRO A 139 -12.74 -10.27 35.52
N GLY A 140 -12.52 -9.12 34.88
CA GLY A 140 -11.22 -8.75 34.35
C GLY A 140 -10.95 -9.19 32.90
N VAL A 141 -11.85 -9.96 32.29
CA VAL A 141 -11.87 -10.18 30.83
C VAL A 141 -12.72 -9.06 30.20
N ALA A 142 -12.10 -8.23 29.35
CA ALA A 142 -12.77 -7.13 28.68
C ALA A 142 -13.35 -7.56 27.32
N VAL A 143 -12.61 -8.40 26.60
CA VAL A 143 -13.00 -8.91 25.28
C VAL A 143 -12.68 -10.40 25.18
N VAL A 144 -13.55 -11.16 24.53
CA VAL A 144 -13.25 -12.48 23.98
C VAL A 144 -13.40 -12.36 22.47
N GLU A 145 -12.40 -12.76 21.70
CA GLU A 145 -12.41 -12.69 20.24
C GLU A 145 -12.16 -14.07 19.63
N TYR A 146 -13.13 -14.54 18.84
CA TYR A 146 -12.96 -15.71 17.99
C TYR A 146 -12.24 -15.29 16.71
N GLY A 147 -10.98 -15.71 16.58
CA GLY A 147 -10.14 -15.35 15.44
C GLY A 147 -10.65 -15.95 14.14
N ILE A 148 -10.26 -15.33 13.02
CA ILE A 148 -10.55 -15.85 11.68
C ILE A 148 -9.46 -16.83 11.27
N ASP A 149 -9.88 -17.94 10.69
CA ASP A 149 -8.99 -18.91 10.10
C ASP A 149 -8.20 -18.26 8.95
N PRO A 150 -6.85 -18.25 9.01
CA PRO A 150 -6.02 -17.62 7.99
C PRO A 150 -6.27 -18.10 6.56
N ARG A 151 -6.87 -19.27 6.36
CA ARG A 151 -7.26 -19.79 5.04
C ARG A 151 -8.31 -18.96 4.30
N TYR A 152 -8.98 -18.03 4.99
CA TYR A 152 -9.90 -17.07 4.36
C TYR A 152 -9.24 -15.75 3.98
N ILE A 153 -7.94 -15.58 4.25
CA ILE A 153 -7.15 -14.48 3.71
C ILE A 153 -6.80 -14.83 2.27
N ARG A 154 -6.93 -13.87 1.36
CA ARG A 154 -6.54 -14.05 -0.03
C ARG A 154 -5.89 -12.80 -0.61
N PRO A 155 -5.06 -12.95 -1.65
CA PRO A 155 -4.64 -11.83 -2.48
C PRO A 155 -5.84 -11.13 -3.14
N MET A 156 -5.76 -9.81 -3.29
CA MET A 156 -6.74 -9.00 -4.04
C MET A 156 -6.35 -8.83 -5.53
N SER A 157 -6.08 -9.96 -6.19
CA SER A 157 -5.73 -10.04 -7.61
C SER A 157 -6.79 -10.76 -8.44
N GLU A 158 -6.99 -10.32 -9.69
CA GLU A 158 -7.93 -10.94 -10.64
C GLU A 158 -7.23 -11.89 -11.62
N GLY A 159 -7.35 -13.19 -11.33
CA GLY A 159 -6.74 -14.28 -12.10
C GLY A 159 -5.29 -14.56 -11.73
N PRO A 160 -4.68 -15.63 -12.29
CA PRO A 160 -3.29 -15.98 -12.04
C PRO A 160 -2.33 -15.00 -12.72
N ALA A 161 -1.06 -15.01 -12.29
CA ALA A 161 0.00 -14.33 -13.02
C ALA A 161 0.09 -14.85 -14.47
N VAL A 162 0.25 -13.92 -15.41
CA VAL A 162 0.46 -14.25 -16.82
C VAL A 162 1.94 -14.05 -17.16
N PRO A 163 2.72 -15.12 -17.36
CA PRO A 163 4.14 -15.01 -17.67
C PRO A 163 4.41 -14.14 -18.89
N ALA A 164 5.41 -13.27 -18.78
CA ALA A 164 5.88 -12.45 -19.89
C ALA A 164 6.56 -13.34 -20.95
N SER A 165 6.30 -13.06 -22.22
CA SER A 165 6.97 -13.75 -23.34
C SER A 165 7.29 -12.76 -24.46
N GLU A 166 8.32 -13.05 -25.26
CA GLU A 166 8.82 -12.12 -26.29
C GLU A 166 7.73 -11.68 -27.28
N GLY A 167 6.73 -12.53 -27.54
CA GLY A 167 5.60 -12.22 -28.43
C GLY A 167 4.60 -11.20 -27.88
N MET A 168 4.64 -10.89 -26.58
CA MET A 168 3.75 -9.90 -25.95
C MET A 168 4.27 -8.45 -26.11
N PHE A 169 5.56 -8.29 -26.41
CA PHE A 169 6.22 -7.00 -26.47
C PHE A 169 6.42 -6.55 -27.91
N SER A 170 5.76 -5.45 -28.28
CA SER A 170 6.03 -4.80 -29.56
C SER A 170 7.43 -4.16 -29.55
N ARG A 171 8.11 -4.14 -30.71
CA ARG A 171 9.36 -3.37 -30.84
C ARG A 171 9.03 -1.89 -30.67
N VAL A 172 9.43 -1.32 -29.55
CA VAL A 172 9.34 0.11 -29.28
C VAL A 172 10.60 0.82 -29.80
N GLY A 173 10.44 2.04 -30.32
CA GLY A 173 11.58 2.92 -30.59
C GLY A 173 12.21 3.44 -29.30
N GLU A 174 13.13 4.41 -29.39
CA GLU A 174 13.61 5.11 -28.19
C GLU A 174 12.45 5.85 -27.50
N THR A 175 12.03 5.38 -26.32
CA THR A 175 11.04 6.04 -25.45
C THR A 175 11.72 6.90 -24.38
N ARG A 176 10.95 7.75 -23.67
CA ARG A 176 11.44 8.46 -22.48
C ARG A 176 11.90 7.46 -21.41
N ALA A 177 11.10 6.41 -21.18
CA ALA A 177 11.40 5.33 -20.27
C ALA A 177 12.77 4.67 -20.59
N ALA A 178 13.03 4.33 -21.86
CA ALA A 178 14.30 3.72 -22.29
C ALA A 178 15.54 4.63 -22.08
N LYS A 179 15.34 5.94 -21.93
CA LYS A 179 16.40 6.91 -21.61
C LYS A 179 16.57 7.13 -20.11
N ALA A 180 15.54 6.83 -19.32
CA ALA A 180 15.54 7.06 -17.88
C ALA A 180 16.40 6.02 -17.15
N MET A 181 16.23 4.74 -17.49
CA MET A 181 17.00 3.61 -16.97
C MET A 181 17.22 2.57 -18.08
N ASN A 182 18.24 1.72 -17.94
CA ASN A 182 18.63 0.76 -18.97
C ASN A 182 17.91 -0.61 -18.87
N ASP A 183 16.86 -0.72 -18.07
CA ASP A 183 16.13 -1.97 -17.85
C ASP A 183 15.22 -2.28 -19.05
N PRO A 184 15.39 -3.46 -19.70
CA PRO A 184 14.82 -3.74 -21.01
C PRO A 184 13.29 -3.80 -21.05
N MET A 185 12.61 -4.02 -19.90
CA MET A 185 11.15 -4.08 -19.84
C MET A 185 10.49 -2.80 -19.33
N LEU A 186 11.26 -1.81 -18.86
CA LEU A 186 10.72 -0.51 -18.41
C LEU A 186 9.82 0.17 -19.46
N PRO A 187 10.12 0.14 -20.78
CA PRO A 187 9.23 0.72 -21.80
C PRO A 187 7.82 0.12 -21.88
N PHE A 188 7.57 -1.00 -21.19
CA PHE A 188 6.27 -1.68 -21.15
C PHE A 188 5.55 -1.53 -19.82
N GLN A 189 6.17 -0.87 -18.84
CA GLN A 189 5.55 -0.49 -17.58
C GLN A 189 4.80 0.83 -17.77
N TRP A 190 3.66 0.77 -18.45
CA TRP A 190 2.81 1.94 -18.74
C TRP A 190 2.46 2.72 -17.48
N ASN A 191 2.34 2.02 -16.36
CA ASN A 191 2.08 2.55 -15.04
C ASN A 191 3.14 3.56 -14.54
N TYR A 192 4.31 3.63 -15.17
CA TYR A 192 5.39 4.58 -14.85
C TYR A 192 5.61 5.67 -15.92
N ASP A 193 5.30 5.36 -17.18
CA ASP A 193 5.36 6.26 -18.33
C ASP A 193 4.39 5.73 -19.40
N ASN A 194 3.22 6.36 -19.51
CA ASN A 194 2.21 6.01 -20.50
C ASN A 194 2.28 7.00 -21.67
N PRO A 195 2.84 6.61 -22.83
CA PRO A 195 2.94 7.49 -23.99
C PRO A 195 1.63 7.57 -24.81
N GLY A 196 0.57 6.88 -24.39
CA GLY A 196 -0.71 6.82 -25.09
C GLY A 196 -0.77 5.81 -26.24
N GLY A 197 -1.87 5.87 -27.01
CA GLY A 197 -2.29 4.83 -27.95
C GLY A 197 -1.40 4.56 -29.19
N GLY A 198 -0.31 5.31 -29.38
CA GLY A 198 0.59 5.12 -30.53
C GLY A 198 1.30 3.76 -30.56
N LEU A 199 1.52 3.14 -29.39
CA LEU A 199 2.21 1.85 -29.26
C LEU A 199 1.29 0.62 -29.41
N PHE A 200 -0.03 0.82 -29.34
CA PHE A 200 -1.02 -0.25 -29.31
C PHE A 200 -2.19 0.04 -30.28
N PRO A 201 -2.01 -0.14 -31.59
CA PRO A 201 -3.01 0.20 -32.60
C PRO A 201 -4.26 -0.71 -32.58
N ASP A 202 -4.18 -1.92 -32.02
CA ASP A 202 -5.23 -2.94 -32.16
C ASP A 202 -6.00 -3.25 -30.85
N VAL A 203 -5.92 -2.39 -29.83
CA VAL A 203 -6.58 -2.59 -28.51
C VAL A 203 -8.00 -2.04 -28.44
N ALA A 204 -8.85 -2.68 -27.62
CA ALA A 204 -10.21 -2.27 -27.36
C ALA A 204 -10.29 -0.84 -26.81
N VAL A 205 -9.36 -0.50 -25.90
CA VAL A 205 -9.30 0.83 -25.31
C VAL A 205 -7.88 1.35 -25.44
N LYS A 206 -7.76 2.54 -26.05
CA LYS A 206 -6.47 3.19 -26.27
C LYS A 206 -5.90 3.70 -24.94
N PRO A 207 -4.64 3.38 -24.62
CA PRO A 207 -3.95 4.04 -23.52
C PRO A 207 -4.01 5.55 -23.67
N GLU A 208 -4.24 6.24 -22.56
CA GLU A 208 -4.25 7.70 -22.48
C GLU A 208 -2.89 8.18 -22.02
N ALA A 209 -2.30 9.13 -22.74
CA ALA A 209 -0.98 9.63 -22.40
C ALA A 209 -1.02 10.31 -21.02
N GLY A 210 -0.08 9.97 -20.14
CA GLY A 210 -0.05 10.45 -18.76
C GLY A 210 -0.90 9.66 -17.77
N ALA A 211 -1.64 8.63 -18.22
CA ALA A 211 -2.29 7.68 -17.31
C ALA A 211 -1.27 6.76 -16.65
N ASP A 212 -0.50 7.34 -15.73
CA ASP A 212 0.63 6.77 -15.00
C ASP A 212 0.88 7.58 -13.70
N ILE A 213 1.85 7.18 -12.87
CA ILE A 213 2.12 7.84 -11.59
C ILE A 213 3.15 9.00 -11.67
N ASP A 214 3.46 9.52 -12.87
CA ASP A 214 4.43 10.59 -13.12
C ASP A 214 5.86 10.26 -12.61
N LEU A 215 6.29 9.00 -12.77
CA LEU A 215 7.48 8.46 -12.09
C LEU A 215 8.82 8.93 -12.67
N LEU A 216 8.94 9.02 -14.00
CA LEU A 216 10.23 9.31 -14.64
C LEU A 216 10.81 10.68 -14.22
N ASP A 217 9.93 11.66 -14.07
CA ASP A 217 10.32 13.00 -13.61
C ASP A 217 10.63 12.99 -12.10
N ALA A 218 9.89 12.19 -11.30
CA ALA A 218 10.16 12.01 -9.87
C ALA A 218 11.56 11.39 -9.63
N TRP A 219 11.98 10.44 -10.47
CA TRP A 219 13.32 9.84 -10.43
C TRP A 219 14.47 10.80 -10.71
N GLN A 220 14.21 12.01 -11.21
CA GLN A 220 15.25 13.06 -11.26
C GLN A 220 15.53 13.67 -9.89
N LEU A 221 14.60 13.53 -8.93
CA LEU A 221 14.73 14.06 -7.57
C LEU A 221 15.15 12.99 -6.56
N CYS A 222 14.54 11.81 -6.63
CA CYS A 222 14.82 10.70 -5.73
C CYS A 222 14.52 9.37 -6.42
N THR A 223 15.32 8.34 -6.17
CA THR A 223 15.09 6.98 -6.70
C THR A 223 14.85 5.93 -5.61
N GLY A 224 14.81 6.34 -4.34
CA GLY A 224 14.73 5.44 -3.18
C GLY A 224 15.91 5.62 -2.23
N SER A 225 15.86 4.92 -1.10
CA SER A 225 16.92 4.89 -0.08
C SER A 225 16.80 3.62 0.76
N GLU A 226 17.93 3.00 1.09
CA GLU A 226 18.01 1.82 1.95
C GLU A 226 17.54 2.07 3.38
N GLU A 227 17.42 3.34 3.79
CA GLU A 227 16.93 3.74 5.11
C GLU A 227 15.42 3.53 5.29
N VAL A 228 14.68 3.37 4.18
CA VAL A 228 13.24 3.11 4.22
C VAL A 228 13.00 1.62 4.05
N ILE A 229 12.31 1.02 5.02
CA ILE A 229 11.92 -0.37 5.01
C ILE A 229 10.40 -0.47 4.79
N VAL A 230 10.01 -1.25 3.80
CA VAL A 230 8.62 -1.59 3.47
C VAL A 230 8.41 -3.06 3.81
N ALA A 231 7.48 -3.34 4.73
CA ALA A 231 7.02 -4.69 4.99
C ALA A 231 5.93 -5.05 3.97
N VAL A 232 6.20 -6.08 3.16
CA VAL A 232 5.22 -6.70 2.28
C VAL A 232 4.57 -7.83 3.08
N ILE A 233 3.37 -7.57 3.60
CA ILE A 233 2.58 -8.53 4.38
C ILE A 233 1.66 -9.24 3.39
N ASP A 234 2.07 -10.42 2.93
CA ASP A 234 1.49 -11.04 1.72
C ASP A 234 1.81 -12.55 1.65
N GLU A 235 1.70 -13.15 0.46
CA GLU A 235 2.48 -14.31 0.04
C GLU A 235 3.99 -14.03 0.14
N PRO A 236 4.84 -15.07 0.14
CA PRO A 236 6.28 -14.88 0.23
C PRO A 236 6.85 -14.11 -0.96
N VAL A 237 7.86 -13.28 -0.68
CA VAL A 237 8.71 -12.67 -1.70
C VAL A 237 9.84 -13.64 -2.02
N GLN A 238 10.10 -13.90 -3.30
CA GLN A 238 11.31 -14.61 -3.72
C GLN A 238 12.54 -13.73 -3.49
N ILE A 239 13.13 -13.86 -2.31
CA ILE A 239 14.28 -13.05 -1.89
C ILE A 239 15.55 -13.28 -2.74
N THR A 240 15.59 -14.38 -3.50
CA THR A 240 16.67 -14.71 -4.43
C THR A 240 16.44 -14.18 -5.84
N HIS A 241 15.29 -13.56 -6.12
CA HIS A 241 14.94 -13.11 -7.47
C HIS A 241 16.03 -12.16 -8.01
N PRO A 242 16.52 -12.36 -9.25
CA PRO A 242 17.68 -11.63 -9.73
C PRO A 242 17.52 -10.10 -9.77
N ASP A 243 16.27 -9.64 -9.87
CA ASP A 243 15.88 -8.23 -9.94
C ASP A 243 15.41 -7.65 -8.60
N LEU A 244 15.36 -8.45 -7.52
CA LEU A 244 14.94 -8.01 -6.19
C LEU A 244 16.04 -8.14 -5.14
N ARG A 245 16.88 -9.19 -5.22
CA ARG A 245 17.79 -9.59 -4.13
C ARG A 245 18.64 -8.45 -3.54
N ALA A 246 18.99 -7.45 -4.34
CA ALA A 246 19.81 -6.32 -3.90
C ALA A 246 19.03 -5.29 -3.06
N ASN A 247 17.70 -5.32 -3.10
CA ASN A 247 16.78 -4.47 -2.34
C ASN A 247 15.99 -5.26 -1.26
N ILE A 248 16.26 -6.54 -1.08
CA ILE A 248 15.69 -7.31 0.04
C ILE A 248 16.32 -6.84 1.36
N TRP A 249 15.48 -6.66 2.37
CA TRP A 249 15.90 -6.36 3.73
C TRP A 249 16.60 -7.58 4.35
N SER A 250 17.59 -7.34 5.21
CA SER A 250 18.19 -8.38 6.04
C SER A 250 18.11 -7.95 7.49
N ASN A 251 17.75 -8.87 8.37
CA ASN A 251 17.73 -8.63 9.79
C ASN A 251 19.15 -8.25 10.27
N PRO A 252 19.34 -7.06 10.87
CA PRO A 252 20.64 -6.65 11.39
C PRO A 252 21.22 -7.61 12.44
N LYS A 253 20.36 -8.42 13.09
CA LYS A 253 20.74 -9.42 14.08
C LYS A 253 21.04 -10.79 13.46
N ASN A 254 20.53 -11.07 12.26
CA ASN A 254 20.72 -12.33 11.53
C ASN A 254 20.61 -12.08 10.01
N SER A 255 21.74 -11.95 9.32
CA SER A 255 21.74 -11.58 7.90
C SER A 255 21.13 -12.62 6.95
N GLN A 256 20.83 -13.83 7.42
CA GLN A 256 20.15 -14.88 6.65
C GLN A 256 18.61 -14.76 6.73
N GLU A 257 18.11 -13.92 7.63
CA GLU A 257 16.70 -13.68 7.84
C GLU A 257 16.29 -12.41 7.08
N HIS A 258 15.34 -12.54 6.16
CA HIS A 258 14.92 -11.49 5.24
C HIS A 258 13.44 -11.08 5.45
N GLY A 259 12.90 -11.48 6.59
CA GLY A 259 11.47 -11.61 6.80
C GLY A 259 11.17 -12.83 7.67
N TYR A 260 9.91 -13.20 7.76
CA TYR A 260 9.47 -14.36 8.52
C TYR A 260 8.23 -14.98 7.87
N ASN A 261 8.14 -16.31 7.95
CA ASN A 261 6.98 -17.09 7.50
C ASN A 261 6.04 -17.31 8.69
N PHE A 262 5.06 -16.43 8.82
CA PHE A 262 4.03 -16.51 9.86
C PHE A 262 2.98 -17.57 9.55
N TRP A 263 2.85 -17.98 8.28
CA TRP A 263 1.95 -19.05 7.88
C TRP A 263 2.37 -20.39 8.50
N ASP A 264 3.67 -20.73 8.45
CA ASP A 264 4.26 -21.95 9.02
C ASP A 264 4.94 -21.77 10.39
N ASP A 265 5.00 -20.53 10.88
CA ASP A 265 5.74 -20.15 12.09
C ASP A 265 7.23 -20.55 12.05
N THR A 266 7.94 -20.10 11.01
CA THR A 266 9.36 -20.35 10.80
C THR A 266 10.08 -19.13 10.19
N PRO A 267 11.39 -18.91 10.44
CA PRO A 267 12.18 -17.93 9.69
C PRO A 267 12.33 -18.24 8.19
N GLU A 268 12.07 -19.47 7.74
CA GLU A 268 12.19 -19.83 6.32
C GLU A 268 10.94 -19.45 5.51
N LEU A 269 11.12 -18.49 4.59
CA LEU A 269 10.11 -18.13 3.59
C LEU A 269 9.93 -19.26 2.56
N ASP A 270 8.67 -19.56 2.22
CA ASP A 270 8.31 -20.69 1.34
C ASP A 270 7.53 -20.25 0.09
N TRP A 271 8.25 -19.75 -0.91
CA TRP A 271 7.70 -19.52 -2.26
C TRP A 271 7.73 -20.79 -3.15
N LYS A 272 8.17 -21.93 -2.63
CA LYS A 272 8.43 -23.15 -3.42
C LYS A 272 7.29 -24.14 -3.37
N SER A 273 6.51 -24.14 -2.28
CA SER A 273 5.27 -24.90 -2.22
C SER A 273 4.30 -24.42 -3.31
N VAL A 274 3.81 -25.39 -4.08
CA VAL A 274 2.85 -25.17 -5.17
C VAL A 274 1.49 -25.67 -4.70
N GLY A 275 0.49 -24.79 -4.78
CA GLY A 275 -0.90 -25.09 -4.48
C GLY A 275 -1.64 -25.62 -5.69
N GLY A 276 -2.97 -25.63 -5.62
CA GLY A 276 -3.83 -26.13 -6.69
C GLY A 276 -3.71 -27.64 -6.94
N ASP A 277 -3.97 -28.05 -8.18
CA ASP A 277 -3.84 -29.44 -8.62
C ASP A 277 -2.85 -29.59 -9.79
N ASP A 278 -2.54 -30.84 -10.16
CA ASP A 278 -1.57 -31.14 -11.22
C ASP A 278 -1.91 -30.49 -12.57
N ARG A 279 -3.18 -30.13 -12.83
CA ARG A 279 -3.64 -29.52 -14.09
C ARG A 279 -3.68 -27.99 -14.00
N ASN A 280 -3.93 -27.45 -12.82
CA ASN A 280 -4.00 -26.02 -12.53
C ASN A 280 -3.15 -25.72 -11.28
N PRO A 281 -1.81 -25.74 -11.41
CA PRO A 281 -0.93 -25.43 -10.28
C PRO A 281 -1.04 -23.95 -9.91
N GLU A 282 -1.04 -23.68 -8.61
CA GLU A 282 -1.07 -22.32 -8.06
C GLU A 282 0.32 -21.97 -7.51
N TYR A 283 0.95 -20.95 -8.10
CA TYR A 283 2.26 -20.44 -7.68
C TYR A 283 2.09 -19.21 -6.82
N ALA A 284 2.92 -19.07 -5.77
CA ALA A 284 2.92 -17.92 -4.86
C ALA A 284 3.60 -16.68 -5.47
N ASP A 285 3.16 -16.29 -6.67
CA ASP A 285 3.73 -15.19 -7.45
C ASP A 285 3.42 -13.81 -6.86
N HIS A 286 2.36 -13.70 -6.06
CA HIS A 286 1.73 -12.42 -5.77
C HIS A 286 2.63 -11.49 -4.94
N GLY A 287 3.18 -11.98 -3.82
CA GLY A 287 4.10 -11.20 -2.99
C GLY A 287 5.36 -10.75 -3.74
N THR A 288 5.87 -11.61 -4.63
CA THR A 288 7.03 -11.28 -5.49
C THR A 288 6.68 -10.19 -6.52
N HIS A 289 5.47 -10.22 -7.07
CA HIS A 289 4.99 -9.19 -8.02
C HIS A 289 4.81 -7.83 -7.36
N VAL A 290 4.17 -7.83 -6.20
CA VAL A 290 4.00 -6.65 -5.33
C VAL A 290 5.37 -6.04 -4.97
N ALA A 291 6.33 -6.85 -4.53
CA ALA A 291 7.68 -6.39 -4.21
C ALA A 291 8.41 -5.77 -5.41
N GLY A 292 8.22 -6.32 -6.62
CA GLY A 292 8.80 -5.77 -7.85
C GLY A 292 8.28 -4.39 -8.21
N VAL A 293 6.98 -4.13 -8.04
CA VAL A 293 6.39 -2.80 -8.27
C VAL A 293 7.03 -1.78 -7.32
N ILE A 294 7.24 -2.16 -6.06
CA ILE A 294 7.83 -1.25 -5.05
C ILE A 294 9.32 -1.03 -5.32
N ALA A 295 10.10 -2.10 -5.53
CA ALA A 295 11.56 -2.05 -5.39
C ALA A 295 12.35 -3.03 -6.27
N ALA A 296 11.86 -3.44 -7.45
CA ALA A 296 12.76 -4.01 -8.46
C ALA A 296 13.95 -3.05 -8.71
N VAL A 297 15.14 -3.62 -8.88
CA VAL A 297 16.40 -2.85 -8.88
C VAL A 297 16.54 -2.09 -10.19
N ASN A 298 16.45 -0.77 -10.16
CA ASN A 298 16.52 0.02 -11.39
C ASN A 298 17.96 0.14 -11.92
N ASN A 299 18.04 0.35 -13.22
CA ASN A 299 19.24 0.62 -14.00
C ASN A 299 20.29 -0.49 -13.89
N ASN A 300 19.86 -1.76 -13.86
CA ASN A 300 20.74 -2.90 -13.73
C ASN A 300 20.91 -3.70 -15.05
N GLY A 301 20.25 -3.25 -16.13
CA GLY A 301 20.29 -3.85 -17.45
C GLY A 301 19.49 -5.15 -17.57
N ARG A 302 18.55 -5.39 -16.65
CA ARG A 302 17.73 -6.61 -16.56
C ARG A 302 16.29 -6.22 -16.25
N GLY A 303 15.34 -7.02 -16.76
CA GLY A 303 13.99 -7.01 -16.24
C GLY A 303 13.31 -5.64 -16.25
N VAL A 304 12.70 -5.33 -15.11
CA VAL A 304 11.77 -4.21 -14.89
C VAL A 304 12.38 -3.20 -13.92
N CYS A 305 11.69 -2.08 -13.71
CA CYS A 305 11.97 -1.14 -12.63
C CYS A 305 10.94 -1.26 -11.49
N GLY A 306 11.37 -0.87 -10.29
CA GLY A 306 10.53 -0.59 -9.13
C GLY A 306 10.50 0.90 -8.81
N ILE A 307 9.40 1.37 -8.23
CA ILE A 307 9.14 2.79 -7.95
C ILE A 307 10.24 3.43 -7.10
N ALA A 308 10.68 2.73 -6.05
CA ALA A 308 11.74 3.17 -5.16
C ALA A 308 12.93 2.20 -5.17
N GLY A 309 13.21 1.61 -6.34
CA GLY A 309 14.23 0.58 -6.59
C GLY A 309 15.70 1.03 -6.49
N GLY A 310 15.95 2.32 -6.25
CA GLY A 310 17.27 2.92 -6.27
C GLY A 310 17.80 3.09 -7.68
N ARG A 311 19.09 3.40 -7.80
CA ARG A 311 19.87 3.22 -9.03
C ARG A 311 21.03 2.30 -8.69
N SER A 312 21.47 1.47 -9.63
CA SER A 312 22.63 0.57 -9.54
C SER A 312 23.67 1.04 -8.50
N ASN A 313 23.92 0.22 -7.46
CA ASN A 313 24.88 0.46 -6.38
C ASN A 313 24.61 1.65 -5.42
N SER A 314 23.51 2.39 -5.59
CA SER A 314 23.10 3.48 -4.69
C SER A 314 21.94 3.10 -3.74
N GLY A 315 21.47 1.85 -3.82
CA GLY A 315 20.50 1.26 -2.89
C GLY A 315 19.05 1.76 -3.09
N GLY A 316 18.11 0.83 -3.23
CA GLY A 316 16.68 1.12 -3.18
C GLY A 316 16.12 0.96 -1.76
N VAL A 317 14.81 1.16 -1.64
CA VAL A 317 14.09 0.83 -0.40
C VAL A 317 14.20 -0.66 -0.11
N ARG A 318 14.15 -1.02 1.18
CA ARG A 318 14.34 -2.39 1.64
C ARG A 318 13.01 -3.11 1.78
N ILE A 319 12.85 -4.24 1.10
CA ILE A 319 11.66 -5.10 1.18
C ILE A 319 11.84 -6.14 2.28
N MET A 320 11.00 -6.09 3.31
CA MET A 320 10.88 -7.12 4.34
C MET A 320 9.69 -8.02 3.99
N SER A 321 9.93 -9.32 3.82
CA SER A 321 8.86 -10.27 3.47
C SER A 321 8.17 -10.81 4.73
N CYS A 322 6.91 -10.44 4.95
CA CYS A 322 6.11 -10.98 6.03
C CYS A 322 5.07 -11.94 5.43
N GLN A 323 5.43 -13.22 5.31
CA GLN A 323 4.59 -14.22 4.68
C GLN A 323 3.44 -14.61 5.64
N ILE A 324 2.21 -14.25 5.27
CA ILE A 324 0.97 -14.57 6.00
C ILE A 324 0.06 -15.54 5.22
N MET A 325 0.37 -15.79 3.95
CA MET A 325 -0.31 -16.71 3.04
C MET A 325 0.72 -17.62 2.39
N GLY A 326 0.32 -18.85 2.04
CA GLY A 326 1.19 -19.78 1.35
C GLY A 326 0.49 -21.11 1.04
N ASN A 327 1.19 -21.95 0.29
CA ASN A 327 0.65 -23.23 -0.19
C ASN A 327 1.06 -24.42 0.66
N SER A 328 1.81 -24.21 1.75
CA SER A 328 2.18 -25.31 2.64
C SER A 328 0.93 -25.89 3.31
N THR A 329 0.92 -27.21 3.50
CA THR A 329 -0.19 -27.92 4.18
C THR A 329 -0.06 -27.92 5.70
N THR A 330 1.05 -27.40 6.23
CA THR A 330 1.38 -27.37 7.65
C THR A 330 0.98 -26.08 8.36
N GLY A 331 0.78 -25.00 7.59
CA GLY A 331 0.53 -23.67 8.11
C GLY A 331 -0.93 -23.35 8.41
N GLY A 332 -1.22 -22.04 8.51
CA GLY A 332 -2.58 -21.53 8.74
C GLY A 332 -3.05 -21.66 10.21
N LYS A 333 -2.11 -21.62 11.16
CA LYS A 333 -2.40 -21.71 12.60
C LYS A 333 -2.20 -20.37 13.29
N GLY A 334 -3.01 -20.10 14.31
CA GLY A 334 -2.86 -18.89 15.13
C GLY A 334 -3.26 -17.61 14.40
N ASN A 335 -2.53 -16.52 14.64
CA ASN A 335 -2.85 -15.18 14.12
C ASN A 335 -1.66 -14.59 13.35
N PRO A 336 -1.38 -15.09 12.13
CA PRO A 336 -0.20 -14.71 11.36
C PRO A 336 -0.18 -13.22 11.00
N THR A 337 -1.34 -12.59 10.81
CA THR A 337 -1.43 -11.17 10.44
C THR A 337 -0.95 -10.26 11.56
N VAL A 338 -1.42 -10.44 12.79
CA VAL A 338 -0.98 -9.59 13.92
C VAL A 338 0.51 -9.75 14.19
N LYS A 339 1.03 -10.99 14.09
CA LYS A 339 2.46 -11.28 14.22
C LYS A 339 3.30 -10.64 13.11
N ALA A 340 2.79 -10.61 11.88
CA ALA A 340 3.44 -9.93 10.77
C ALA A 340 3.56 -8.42 10.98
N PHE A 341 2.50 -7.76 11.47
CA PHE A 341 2.61 -6.35 11.85
C PHE A 341 3.62 -6.17 12.98
N GLU A 342 3.59 -7.03 14.01
CA GLU A 342 4.53 -6.97 15.14
C GLU A 342 5.97 -7.03 14.69
N TYR A 343 6.28 -8.01 13.87
CA TYR A 343 7.60 -8.16 13.30
C TYR A 343 8.01 -6.93 12.47
N ALA A 344 7.08 -6.39 11.66
CA ALA A 344 7.36 -5.23 10.83
C ALA A 344 7.77 -3.99 11.64
N TRP A 345 6.97 -3.57 12.63
CA TRP A 345 7.29 -2.36 13.41
C TRP A 345 8.52 -2.56 14.32
N THR A 346 8.69 -3.75 14.90
CA THR A 346 9.84 -4.04 15.78
C THR A 346 11.15 -4.19 15.02
N ASN A 347 11.11 -4.50 13.72
CA ASN A 347 12.29 -4.60 12.85
C ASN A 347 12.47 -3.38 11.92
N GLY A 348 11.78 -2.28 12.20
CA GLY A 348 12.06 -0.97 11.60
C GLY A 348 11.33 -0.66 10.30
N ALA A 349 10.38 -1.50 9.86
CA ALA A 349 9.49 -1.13 8.76
C ALA A 349 8.64 0.08 9.16
N ILE A 350 8.50 1.05 8.26
CA ILE A 350 7.67 2.25 8.45
C ILE A 350 6.48 2.31 7.49
N ILE A 351 6.42 1.38 6.53
CA ILE A 351 5.27 1.15 5.66
C ILE A 351 4.89 -0.33 5.76
N ALA A 352 3.63 -0.60 6.06
CA ALA A 352 3.02 -1.92 5.92
C ALA A 352 2.18 -1.93 4.63
N GLN A 353 2.66 -2.67 3.65
CA GLN A 353 1.97 -2.89 2.38
C GLN A 353 1.14 -4.16 2.47
N ASN A 354 -0.14 -4.05 2.14
CA ASN A 354 -1.11 -5.14 2.29
C ASN A 354 -1.95 -5.27 1.01
N SER A 355 -1.56 -6.17 0.12
CA SER A 355 -2.32 -6.51 -1.10
C SER A 355 -3.22 -7.73 -0.88
N TRP A 356 -3.93 -7.75 0.25
CA TRP A 356 -4.78 -8.86 0.65
C TRP A 356 -6.06 -8.36 1.33
N GLY A 357 -7.03 -9.26 1.45
CA GLY A 357 -8.19 -9.08 2.30
C GLY A 357 -8.87 -10.42 2.56
N TYR A 358 -10.15 -10.39 2.89
CA TYR A 358 -10.89 -11.60 3.26
C TYR A 358 -11.76 -12.11 2.11
N ASN A 359 -11.91 -13.42 2.02
CA ASN A 359 -12.86 -14.02 1.11
C ASN A 359 -14.30 -13.76 1.59
N LEU A 360 -15.08 -13.05 0.78
CA LEU A 360 -16.49 -12.73 1.01
C LEU A 360 -17.43 -13.86 0.57
N GLU A 361 -16.97 -15.11 0.63
CA GLU A 361 -17.74 -16.29 0.20
C GLU A 361 -17.78 -17.35 1.28
N THR A 362 -18.86 -18.14 1.24
CA THR A 362 -19.07 -19.32 2.05
C THR A 362 -18.22 -20.51 1.63
N ALA A 363 -18.05 -21.50 2.50
CA ALA A 363 -17.23 -22.68 2.17
C ALA A 363 -17.83 -23.50 1.02
N ASP A 364 -19.14 -23.38 0.81
CA ASP A 364 -19.90 -23.87 -0.35
C ASP A 364 -19.94 -22.87 -1.53
N GLY A 365 -19.20 -21.77 -1.45
CA GLY A 365 -19.08 -20.75 -2.51
C GLY A 365 -20.20 -19.71 -2.55
N THR A 366 -21.06 -19.62 -1.52
CA THR A 366 -22.14 -18.63 -1.47
C THR A 366 -21.60 -17.28 -0.98
N LYS A 367 -21.81 -16.22 -1.76
CA LYS A 367 -21.41 -14.86 -1.38
C LYS A 367 -22.13 -14.38 -0.10
N ILE A 368 -21.38 -13.85 0.88
CA ILE A 368 -21.97 -13.19 2.07
C ILE A 368 -22.38 -11.75 1.72
N THR A 369 -23.35 -11.17 2.43
CA THR A 369 -23.73 -9.78 2.13
C THR A 369 -22.72 -8.78 2.70
N PRO A 370 -22.53 -7.61 2.08
CA PRO A 370 -21.68 -6.55 2.60
C PRO A 370 -22.07 -6.08 4.00
N GLU A 371 -23.37 -6.02 4.32
CA GLU A 371 -23.86 -5.66 5.66
C GLU A 371 -23.51 -6.73 6.70
N GLU A 372 -23.48 -8.00 6.30
CA GLU A 372 -22.97 -9.08 7.13
C GLU A 372 -21.49 -8.90 7.39
N PHE A 373 -20.70 -8.71 6.33
CA PHE A 373 -19.26 -8.53 6.47
C PHE A 373 -18.88 -7.30 7.31
N GLU A 374 -19.51 -6.15 7.09
CA GLU A 374 -19.26 -4.94 7.88
C GLU A 374 -19.66 -5.14 9.36
N ARG A 375 -20.75 -5.85 9.63
CA ARG A 375 -21.17 -6.18 11.00
C ARG A 375 -20.15 -7.11 11.66
N GLU A 376 -19.67 -8.13 10.95
CA GLU A 376 -18.58 -8.99 11.43
C GLU A 376 -17.32 -8.17 11.65
N TRP A 377 -16.93 -7.24 10.77
CA TRP A 377 -15.74 -6.40 10.95
C TRP A 377 -15.77 -5.60 12.27
N LYS A 378 -16.85 -4.83 12.43
CA LYS A 378 -17.08 -4.01 13.64
C LYS A 378 -17.10 -4.85 14.90
N SER A 379 -17.53 -6.11 14.78
CA SER A 379 -17.70 -7.03 15.89
C SER A 379 -16.59 -8.05 16.07
N ASN A 380 -15.59 -8.21 15.19
CA ASN A 380 -14.73 -9.41 15.23
C ASN A 380 -13.23 -9.16 15.05
N TYR A 381 -12.81 -7.91 14.87
CA TYR A 381 -11.42 -7.59 14.51
C TYR A 381 -10.82 -6.58 15.48
N GLY A 382 -11.02 -6.79 16.78
CA GLY A 382 -10.44 -5.94 17.81
C GLY A 382 -8.91 -6.03 17.81
N ILE A 383 -8.38 -7.24 17.74
CA ILE A 383 -6.92 -7.43 17.79
C ILE A 383 -6.20 -6.87 16.55
N MET A 384 -6.82 -6.98 15.37
CA MET A 384 -6.29 -6.44 14.12
C MET A 384 -6.31 -4.90 14.14
N ARG A 385 -7.38 -4.29 14.67
CA ARG A 385 -7.45 -2.83 14.85
C ARG A 385 -6.33 -2.33 15.76
N ASP A 386 -6.15 -2.96 16.93
CA ASP A 386 -5.09 -2.59 17.86
C ASP A 386 -3.69 -2.81 17.26
N ALA A 387 -3.49 -3.83 16.41
CA ALA A 387 -2.22 -4.05 15.71
C ALA A 387 -1.94 -2.98 14.64
N ILE A 388 -2.96 -2.59 13.86
CA ILE A 388 -2.86 -1.47 12.89
C ILE A 388 -2.54 -0.17 13.63
N ASP A 389 -3.27 0.13 14.70
CA ASP A 389 -3.04 1.33 15.52
C ASP A 389 -1.64 1.33 16.15
N THR A 390 -1.15 0.17 16.57
CA THR A 390 0.22 0.01 17.10
C THR A 390 1.26 0.27 16.03
N PHE A 391 1.07 -0.23 14.79
CA PHE A 391 1.97 0.07 13.68
C PHE A 391 1.97 1.57 13.36
N VAL A 392 0.79 2.19 13.21
CA VAL A 392 0.64 3.62 12.89
C VAL A 392 1.30 4.50 13.94
N ARG A 393 1.17 4.17 15.23
CA ARG A 393 1.76 4.97 16.32
C ARG A 393 3.24 4.66 16.55
N GLY A 394 3.61 3.39 16.49
CA GLY A 394 4.89 2.90 16.98
C GLY A 394 6.00 2.86 15.92
N ALA A 395 5.70 2.47 14.69
CA ALA A 395 6.72 2.21 13.68
C ALA A 395 7.67 3.42 13.50
N GLY A 396 8.96 3.18 13.30
CA GLY A 396 9.95 4.26 13.14
C GLY A 396 10.24 5.12 14.37
N THR A 397 9.42 5.12 15.44
CA THR A 397 9.63 5.99 16.63
C THR A 397 10.87 5.62 17.45
N ARG A 398 11.34 4.39 17.33
CA ARG A 398 12.61 3.92 17.95
C ARG A 398 13.84 4.25 17.13
N ASN A 399 13.65 4.80 15.93
CA ASN A 399 14.72 5.33 15.11
C ASN A 399 14.60 6.86 15.03
N PRO A 400 15.43 7.62 15.78
CA PRO A 400 15.36 9.07 15.75
C PRO A 400 15.67 9.65 14.37
N ASN A 401 16.32 8.91 13.47
CA ASN A 401 16.62 9.34 12.11
C ASN A 401 15.53 8.96 11.10
N SER A 402 14.50 8.22 11.52
CA SER A 402 13.39 7.85 10.63
C SER A 402 12.71 9.09 10.06
N PRO A 403 12.48 9.17 8.73
CA PRO A 403 11.72 10.25 8.11
C PRO A 403 10.24 10.24 8.52
N LEU A 404 9.76 9.14 9.12
CA LEU A 404 8.42 9.00 9.66
C LEU A 404 8.47 8.59 11.14
N GLN A 405 7.82 9.37 12.00
CA GLN A 405 7.71 9.11 13.43
C GLN A 405 6.34 8.46 13.71
N GLY A 406 6.24 7.19 13.33
CA GLY A 406 5.02 6.39 13.21
C GLY A 406 5.07 5.57 11.91
N GLY A 407 3.97 4.89 11.58
CA GLY A 407 3.85 4.04 10.39
C GLY A 407 2.72 4.42 9.45
N LEU A 408 2.84 4.01 8.19
CA LEU A 408 1.73 4.01 7.23
C LEU A 408 1.25 2.58 6.98
N VAL A 409 -0.06 2.38 7.03
CA VAL A 409 -0.70 1.12 6.67
C VAL A 409 -1.51 1.35 5.40
N ILE A 410 -1.18 0.63 4.35
CA ILE A 410 -1.75 0.81 3.01
C ILE A 410 -2.36 -0.53 2.58
N PHE A 411 -3.63 -0.50 2.17
CA PHE A 411 -4.38 -1.69 1.74
C PHE A 411 -4.96 -1.53 0.35
N ALA A 412 -4.98 -2.64 -0.39
CA ALA A 412 -5.83 -2.82 -1.55
C ALA A 412 -7.31 -2.66 -1.15
N ALA A 413 -8.08 -1.87 -1.91
CA ALA A 413 -9.51 -1.66 -1.61
C ALA A 413 -10.34 -2.94 -1.76
N GLY A 414 -9.96 -3.85 -2.66
CA GLY A 414 -10.69 -5.07 -2.98
C GLY A 414 -11.19 -5.08 -4.44
N ASN A 415 -11.70 -6.22 -4.87
CA ASN A 415 -11.99 -6.50 -6.28
C ASN A 415 -13.44 -6.97 -6.52
N GLU A 416 -14.37 -6.60 -5.64
CA GLU A 416 -15.76 -7.04 -5.74
C GLU A 416 -16.72 -5.92 -6.15
N GLY A 417 -16.22 -4.86 -6.79
CA GLY A 417 -16.99 -3.66 -7.08
C GLY A 417 -18.06 -3.90 -8.14
N ASP A 418 -17.83 -4.83 -9.06
CA ASP A 418 -18.81 -5.28 -10.05
C ASP A 418 -19.86 -6.24 -9.46
N VAL A 419 -19.61 -6.77 -8.26
CA VAL A 419 -20.50 -7.67 -7.53
C VAL A 419 -21.35 -6.91 -6.53
N TYR A 420 -20.72 -6.14 -5.65
CA TYR A 420 -21.36 -5.52 -4.49
C TYR A 420 -21.53 -4.00 -4.63
N GLY A 421 -20.84 -3.36 -5.58
CA GLY A 421 -20.92 -1.92 -5.79
C GLY A 421 -20.20 -1.11 -4.71
N ASP A 422 -20.82 -0.01 -4.28
CA ASP A 422 -20.27 0.93 -3.31
C ASP A 422 -20.43 0.42 -1.87
N VAL A 423 -19.58 -0.53 -1.49
CA VAL A 423 -19.62 -1.19 -0.18
C VAL A 423 -18.27 -1.09 0.50
N ARG A 424 -18.27 -1.03 1.84
CA ARG A 424 -17.04 -0.98 2.62
C ARG A 424 -16.40 -2.36 2.70
N ILE A 425 -15.16 -2.46 2.24
CA ILE A 425 -14.33 -3.65 2.40
C ILE A 425 -13.24 -3.39 3.42
N TYR A 426 -13.03 -4.33 4.31
CA TYR A 426 -12.10 -4.23 5.43
C TYR A 426 -11.00 -5.30 5.27
N PRO A 427 -9.75 -5.03 5.68
CA PRO A 427 -9.31 -3.91 6.53
C PRO A 427 -9.21 -2.54 5.85
N ALA A 428 -9.30 -2.46 4.52
CA ALA A 428 -9.06 -1.23 3.76
C ALA A 428 -9.90 -0.03 4.24
N ALA A 429 -11.20 -0.22 4.50
CA ALA A 429 -12.12 0.82 4.96
C ALA A 429 -11.96 1.22 6.43
N TYR A 430 -10.95 0.71 7.15
CA TYR A 430 -10.66 1.15 8.51
C TYR A 430 -9.89 2.48 8.50
N ASP A 431 -10.47 3.54 9.06
CA ASP A 431 -9.99 4.94 8.92
C ASP A 431 -8.47 5.19 9.05
N PRO A 432 -7.70 4.53 9.94
CA PRO A 432 -6.25 4.70 10.00
C PRO A 432 -5.52 4.26 8.72
N VAL A 433 -6.08 3.30 7.99
CA VAL A 433 -5.54 2.71 6.75
C VAL A 433 -5.69 3.69 5.58
N ILE A 434 -4.80 3.58 4.58
CA ILE A 434 -4.96 4.21 3.27
C ILE A 434 -5.53 3.16 2.31
N ALA A 435 -6.79 3.31 1.91
CA ALA A 435 -7.48 2.41 0.98
C ALA A 435 -7.18 2.79 -0.48
N VAL A 436 -6.73 1.81 -1.27
CA VAL A 436 -6.26 2.03 -2.66
C VAL A 436 -7.15 1.34 -3.70
N GLY A 437 -7.86 2.15 -4.48
CA GLY A 437 -8.62 1.71 -5.65
C GLY A 437 -7.75 1.54 -6.90
N ALA A 438 -8.25 0.79 -7.90
CA ALA A 438 -7.53 0.47 -9.12
C ALA A 438 -8.08 1.20 -10.35
N MET A 439 -7.16 1.70 -11.19
CA MET A 439 -7.48 2.21 -12.53
C MET A 439 -6.74 1.45 -13.64
N ASP A 440 -7.26 1.58 -14.86
CA ASP A 440 -6.62 1.11 -16.08
C ASP A 440 -5.69 2.17 -16.73
N TRP A 441 -5.09 1.80 -17.86
CA TRP A 441 -4.16 2.64 -18.63
C TRP A 441 -4.76 3.86 -19.35
N SER A 442 -6.00 4.19 -19.04
CA SER A 442 -6.75 5.32 -19.61
C SER A 442 -7.47 6.11 -18.52
N PHE A 443 -6.97 6.08 -17.28
CA PHE A 443 -7.57 6.70 -16.08
C PHE A 443 -8.98 6.18 -15.70
N ARG A 444 -9.51 5.15 -16.36
CA ARG A 444 -10.85 4.63 -16.05
C ARG A 444 -10.77 3.64 -14.90
N PRO A 445 -11.84 3.46 -14.10
CA PRO A 445 -11.85 2.47 -13.02
C PRO A 445 -11.60 1.09 -13.62
N ALA A 446 -10.73 0.28 -13.00
CA ALA A 446 -10.61 -1.13 -13.38
C ALA A 446 -11.94 -1.84 -13.13
N TYR A 447 -12.36 -2.77 -13.99
CA TYR A 447 -13.72 -3.32 -13.92
C TYR A 447 -14.08 -3.93 -12.56
N TYR A 448 -13.09 -4.50 -11.86
CA TYR A 448 -13.25 -5.19 -10.58
C TYR A 448 -13.18 -4.24 -9.37
N THR A 449 -12.63 -3.03 -9.51
CA THR A 449 -12.21 -2.23 -8.34
C THR A 449 -13.37 -1.96 -7.41
N ASP A 450 -13.17 -2.24 -6.12
CA ASP A 450 -14.04 -1.70 -5.09
C ASP A 450 -13.90 -0.18 -5.05
N TYR A 451 -15.01 0.47 -4.72
CA TYR A 451 -15.15 1.91 -4.75
C TYR A 451 -16.09 2.36 -3.64
N GLY A 452 -15.93 3.61 -3.20
CA GLY A 452 -16.81 4.26 -2.26
C GLY A 452 -16.19 5.50 -1.65
N PRO A 453 -16.95 6.28 -0.85
CA PRO A 453 -16.40 7.45 -0.16
C PRO A 453 -15.35 7.10 0.91
N TRP A 454 -15.13 5.80 1.16
CA TRP A 454 -14.11 5.26 2.06
C TRP A 454 -12.79 4.93 1.36
N VAL A 455 -12.77 4.90 0.02
CA VAL A 455 -11.52 4.78 -0.75
C VAL A 455 -10.80 6.11 -0.73
N ASP A 456 -9.53 6.12 -0.33
CA ASP A 456 -8.76 7.35 -0.14
C ASP A 456 -8.09 7.83 -1.44
N ILE A 457 -7.60 6.89 -2.26
CA ILE A 457 -6.75 7.17 -3.42
C ILE A 457 -6.86 6.06 -4.47
N ALA A 458 -6.66 6.41 -5.75
CA ALA A 458 -6.54 5.44 -6.84
C ALA A 458 -5.08 5.28 -7.31
N ALA A 459 -4.76 4.14 -7.92
CA ALA A 459 -3.47 3.91 -8.57
C ALA A 459 -3.60 2.88 -9.72
N PRO A 460 -2.58 2.73 -10.59
CA PRO A 460 -2.57 1.71 -11.64
C PRO A 460 -2.74 0.30 -11.08
N GLY A 461 -3.87 -0.34 -11.34
CA GLY A 461 -4.13 -1.75 -11.00
C GLY A 461 -4.24 -2.64 -12.23
N GLY A 462 -4.40 -2.04 -13.41
CA GLY A 462 -4.47 -2.75 -14.68
C GLY A 462 -5.83 -3.41 -14.94
N ASP A 463 -6.10 -3.65 -16.21
CA ASP A 463 -7.39 -4.16 -16.66
C ASP A 463 -7.25 -4.91 -17.99
N ARG A 464 -7.33 -6.24 -17.94
CA ARG A 464 -7.19 -7.13 -19.10
C ARG A 464 -8.23 -6.89 -20.19
N TYR A 465 -9.43 -6.42 -19.84
CA TYR A 465 -10.50 -6.15 -20.80
C TYR A 465 -10.25 -4.88 -21.60
N SER A 466 -9.52 -3.93 -21.02
CA SER A 466 -9.06 -2.72 -21.73
C SER A 466 -8.02 -3.06 -22.79
N GLY A 467 -7.18 -4.07 -22.54
CA GLY A 467 -6.20 -4.63 -23.48
C GLY A 467 -6.75 -5.67 -24.45
N LYS A 468 -8.04 -6.02 -24.38
CA LYS A 468 -8.65 -7.02 -25.25
C LYS A 468 -8.46 -6.64 -26.72
N THR A 469 -8.02 -7.59 -27.55
CA THR A 469 -7.98 -7.41 -29.00
C THR A 469 -8.83 -8.45 -29.69
N THR A 470 -9.24 -8.14 -30.91
CA THR A 470 -9.96 -9.05 -31.80
C THR A 470 -9.02 -9.94 -32.63
N ARG A 471 -7.72 -9.99 -32.31
CA ARG A 471 -6.75 -10.79 -33.09
C ARG A 471 -6.74 -12.26 -32.68
N THR A 472 -7.12 -13.10 -33.61
CA THR A 472 -6.85 -14.54 -33.61
C THR A 472 -5.42 -14.78 -34.12
N ALA A 473 -4.58 -15.42 -33.32
CA ALA A 473 -3.29 -15.94 -33.73
C ALA A 473 -3.43 -16.93 -34.89
N SER A 474 -2.32 -17.20 -35.59
CA SER A 474 -2.27 -18.13 -36.73
C SER A 474 -2.67 -19.57 -36.39
N ASP A 475 -2.73 -19.93 -35.10
CA ASP A 475 -3.18 -21.24 -34.59
C ASP A 475 -4.67 -21.25 -34.17
N GLY A 476 -5.41 -20.16 -34.39
CA GLY A 476 -6.82 -20.07 -34.05
C GLY A 476 -7.13 -19.54 -32.65
N ARG A 477 -6.12 -19.18 -31.84
CA ARG A 477 -6.31 -18.67 -30.46
C ARG A 477 -6.51 -17.16 -30.44
N THR A 478 -7.41 -16.64 -29.61
CA THR A 478 -7.50 -15.19 -29.37
C THR A 478 -6.36 -14.74 -28.47
N VAL A 479 -5.58 -13.74 -28.89
CA VAL A 479 -4.47 -13.19 -28.08
C VAL A 479 -4.98 -11.99 -27.29
N PHE A 480 -5.03 -12.13 -25.98
CA PHE A 480 -5.26 -11.00 -25.07
C PHE A 480 -3.93 -10.29 -24.84
N TYR A 481 -3.91 -8.96 -24.92
CA TYR A 481 -2.71 -8.22 -24.55
C TYR A 481 -2.76 -8.03 -23.04
N SER A 482 -1.95 -8.81 -22.33
CA SER A 482 -1.68 -8.61 -20.90
C SER A 482 -1.03 -7.26 -20.61
N ASN A 483 -0.64 -6.50 -21.64
CA ASN A 483 0.00 -5.19 -21.53
C ASN A 483 -0.88 -4.12 -20.87
N ALA A 484 -2.20 -4.34 -20.77
CA ALA A 484 -3.11 -3.48 -19.99
C ALA A 484 -3.13 -3.82 -18.50
N GLN A 485 -2.53 -4.94 -18.10
CA GLN A 485 -2.27 -5.31 -16.72
C GLN A 485 -0.93 -4.70 -16.27
N ILE A 486 -0.51 -4.96 -15.04
CA ILE A 486 0.74 -4.44 -14.46
C ILE A 486 1.86 -5.46 -14.65
N LEU A 487 2.94 -5.04 -15.31
CA LEU A 487 4.16 -5.82 -15.51
C LEU A 487 5.11 -5.65 -14.33
N SER A 488 5.51 -6.77 -13.73
CA SER A 488 6.47 -6.82 -12.61
C SER A 488 7.19 -8.17 -12.55
N THR A 489 7.95 -8.40 -11.50
CA THR A 489 8.61 -9.68 -11.20
C THR A 489 7.60 -10.77 -10.84
N ILE A 490 7.89 -12.03 -11.17
CA ILE A 490 7.17 -13.23 -10.71
C ILE A 490 8.21 -14.28 -10.32
N LEU A 491 7.79 -15.44 -9.80
CA LEU A 491 8.72 -16.48 -9.39
C LEU A 491 9.56 -17.00 -10.57
N CYS A 492 10.88 -17.10 -10.36
CA CYS A 492 11.87 -17.71 -11.25
C CYS A 492 12.86 -18.62 -10.52
N ASP A 493 12.36 -19.49 -9.65
CA ASP A 493 13.16 -20.52 -8.99
C ASP A 493 13.17 -21.84 -9.79
N ASP A 494 14.35 -22.31 -10.19
CA ASP A 494 14.48 -23.55 -10.95
C ASP A 494 14.14 -24.82 -10.16
N ALA A 495 14.06 -24.74 -8.84
CA ALA A 495 13.54 -25.82 -8.00
C ALA A 495 12.04 -26.06 -8.20
N ILE A 496 11.31 -25.10 -8.79
CA ILE A 496 9.87 -25.20 -9.06
C ILE A 496 9.65 -25.75 -10.47
N ALA A 497 8.80 -26.76 -10.56
CA ALA A 497 8.37 -27.38 -11.82
C ALA A 497 7.20 -26.59 -12.42
N TYR A 498 7.48 -25.43 -13.02
CA TYR A 498 6.45 -24.62 -13.66
C TYR A 498 5.79 -25.34 -14.85
N GLN A 499 4.47 -25.23 -14.95
CA GLN A 499 3.65 -25.83 -16.00
C GLN A 499 3.02 -24.80 -16.95
N ASP A 500 3.24 -23.50 -16.69
CA ASP A 500 2.67 -22.38 -17.44
C ASP A 500 3.57 -21.86 -18.57
N GLY A 501 4.67 -22.55 -18.86
CA GLY A 501 5.60 -22.18 -19.93
C GLY A 501 6.49 -20.97 -19.62
N ARG A 502 6.51 -20.43 -18.39
CA ARG A 502 7.31 -19.24 -18.05
C ARG A 502 8.82 -19.37 -18.24
N LYS A 503 9.33 -20.60 -18.36
CA LYS A 503 10.74 -20.89 -18.67
C LYS A 503 11.06 -20.80 -20.17
N ASP A 504 10.05 -20.77 -21.02
CA ASP A 504 10.21 -20.76 -22.47
C ASP A 504 10.37 -19.31 -22.98
N GLY A 505 11.62 -18.85 -23.06
CA GLY A 505 11.99 -17.54 -23.63
C GLY A 505 12.91 -16.70 -22.74
N GLY A 506 13.32 -15.53 -23.23
CA GLY A 506 14.27 -14.64 -22.54
C GLY A 506 13.71 -13.85 -21.35
N MET A 507 12.51 -14.16 -20.86
CA MET A 507 11.72 -13.32 -19.93
C MET A 507 11.32 -14.02 -18.63
N TYR A 508 12.01 -15.11 -18.30
CA TYR A 508 11.81 -15.85 -17.05
C TYR A 508 11.98 -14.96 -15.82
N GLY A 509 10.95 -14.95 -14.95
CA GLY A 509 10.88 -14.13 -13.74
C GLY A 509 10.09 -12.83 -13.89
N TYR A 510 9.42 -12.60 -15.02
CA TYR A 510 8.58 -11.42 -15.21
C TYR A 510 7.20 -11.81 -15.74
N GLY A 511 6.19 -11.05 -15.36
CA GLY A 511 4.82 -11.35 -15.71
C GLY A 511 3.84 -10.24 -15.38
N PHE A 512 2.61 -10.44 -15.83
CA PHE A 512 1.53 -9.50 -15.74
C PHE A 512 0.51 -9.96 -14.69
N MET A 513 0.10 -9.04 -13.82
CA MET A 513 -1.00 -9.24 -12.87
C MET A 513 -1.89 -8.00 -12.83
N GLN A 514 -3.13 -8.17 -12.39
CA GLN A 514 -4.08 -7.08 -12.22
C GLN A 514 -4.83 -7.25 -10.90
N GLY A 515 -5.30 -6.15 -10.34
CA GLY A 515 -6.03 -6.12 -9.08
C GLY A 515 -5.79 -4.81 -8.34
N THR A 516 -6.61 -4.53 -7.32
CA THR A 516 -6.23 -3.52 -6.33
C THR A 516 -4.95 -3.91 -5.60
N SER A 517 -4.61 -5.21 -5.60
CA SER A 517 -3.29 -5.73 -5.25
C SER A 517 -2.12 -5.17 -6.04
N MET A 518 -2.33 -4.72 -7.28
CA MET A 518 -1.30 -4.08 -8.09
C MET A 518 -1.36 -2.55 -7.93
N ALA A 519 -2.52 -1.97 -7.60
CA ALA A 519 -2.63 -0.54 -7.27
C ALA A 519 -2.00 -0.19 -5.91
N CYS A 520 -2.24 -0.98 -4.88
CA CYS A 520 -1.69 -0.82 -3.52
C CYS A 520 -0.15 -0.64 -3.48
N PRO A 521 0.67 -1.46 -4.16
CA PRO A 521 2.12 -1.28 -4.19
C PRO A 521 2.57 -0.03 -4.94
N HIS A 522 1.76 0.54 -5.85
CA HIS A 522 2.08 1.85 -6.42
C HIS A 522 2.06 2.94 -5.36
N VAL A 523 1.00 3.01 -4.56
CA VAL A 523 0.88 3.98 -3.46
C VAL A 523 1.97 3.73 -2.42
N SER A 524 2.29 2.47 -2.13
CA SER A 524 3.33 2.11 -1.16
C SER A 524 4.73 2.46 -1.66
N GLY A 525 5.03 2.21 -2.93
CA GLY A 525 6.28 2.61 -3.57
C GLY A 525 6.44 4.13 -3.64
N VAL A 526 5.38 4.86 -3.97
CA VAL A 526 5.40 6.33 -3.99
C VAL A 526 5.57 6.91 -2.60
N ALA A 527 4.88 6.36 -1.59
CA ALA A 527 5.10 6.73 -0.19
C ALA A 527 6.55 6.48 0.25
N ALA A 528 7.12 5.33 -0.10
CA ALA A 528 8.50 4.99 0.22
C ALA A 528 9.51 5.93 -0.48
N LEU A 529 9.27 6.28 -1.74
CA LEU A 529 10.05 7.28 -2.50
C LEU A 529 9.98 8.66 -1.84
N GLY A 530 8.79 9.09 -1.41
CA GLY A 530 8.58 10.34 -0.71
C GLY A 530 9.29 10.39 0.64
N LEU A 531 9.27 9.32 1.41
CA LEU A 531 10.00 9.21 2.69
C LEU A 531 11.51 9.15 2.50
N ALA A 532 11.99 8.46 1.46
CA ALA A 532 13.41 8.48 1.09
C ALA A 532 13.85 9.90 0.74
N TYR A 533 13.03 10.64 -0.01
CA TYR A 533 13.32 12.03 -0.33
C TYR A 533 13.23 12.96 0.88
N ALA A 534 12.28 12.71 1.80
CA ALA A 534 12.20 13.43 3.07
C ALA A 534 13.49 13.26 3.88
N ALA A 535 13.99 12.03 4.02
CA ALA A 535 15.26 11.73 4.69
C ALA A 535 16.44 12.47 4.02
N GLN A 536 16.54 12.40 2.68
CA GLN A 536 17.58 13.11 1.92
C GLN A 536 17.57 14.64 2.14
N ASN A 537 16.41 15.21 2.45
CA ASN A 537 16.24 16.64 2.73
C ASN A 537 16.18 16.97 4.23
N GLY A 538 16.48 16.02 5.11
CA GLY A 538 16.46 16.20 6.56
C GLY A 538 15.07 16.49 7.15
N LYS A 539 14.01 16.08 6.45
CA LYS A 539 12.62 16.26 6.87
C LYS A 539 12.09 15.02 7.58
N LYS A 540 11.25 15.25 8.58
CA LYS A 540 10.56 14.23 9.35
C LYS A 540 9.09 14.60 9.45
N TYR A 541 8.23 13.59 9.41
CA TYR A 541 6.78 13.75 9.46
C TYR A 541 6.17 12.85 10.51
N THR A 542 5.03 13.25 11.02
CA THR A 542 4.07 12.34 11.64
C THR A 542 3.31 11.56 10.54
N PRO A 543 2.70 10.40 10.86
CA PRO A 543 1.83 9.67 9.94
C PRO A 543 0.71 10.54 9.36
N ALA A 544 0.07 11.39 10.17
CA ALA A 544 -1.02 12.25 9.73
C ALA A 544 -0.54 13.30 8.72
N GLU A 545 0.60 13.95 8.97
CA GLU A 545 1.18 14.93 8.04
C GLU A 545 1.56 14.28 6.72
N PHE A 546 2.24 13.13 6.75
CA PHE A 546 2.64 12.45 5.52
C PHE A 546 1.46 11.85 4.76
N LYS A 547 0.47 11.26 5.45
CA LYS A 547 -0.80 10.81 4.83
C LYS A 547 -1.49 11.98 4.13
N ALA A 548 -1.55 13.16 4.74
CA ALA A 548 -2.12 14.34 4.09
C ALA A 548 -1.34 14.79 2.84
N LEU A 549 0.01 14.76 2.87
CA LEU A 549 0.82 15.05 1.69
C LEU A 549 0.57 14.03 0.57
N LEU A 550 0.50 12.75 0.91
CA LEU A 550 0.25 11.66 -0.03
C LEU A 550 -1.12 11.80 -0.70
N LEU A 551 -2.19 11.95 0.10
CA LEU A 551 -3.57 12.04 -0.39
C LEU A 551 -3.89 13.34 -1.15
N SER A 552 -3.07 14.38 -0.98
CA SER A 552 -3.17 15.63 -1.77
C SER A 552 -2.27 15.65 -3.00
N SER A 553 -1.40 14.65 -3.17
CA SER A 553 -0.48 14.52 -4.30
C SER A 553 -1.08 13.62 -5.38
N VAL A 554 -2.21 14.05 -5.92
CA VAL A 554 -3.01 13.29 -6.88
C VAL A 554 -3.37 14.14 -8.11
N TYR A 555 -3.84 13.49 -9.16
CA TYR A 555 -4.59 14.11 -10.26
C TYR A 555 -6.01 13.55 -10.32
N GLY A 556 -6.98 14.42 -10.63
CA GLY A 556 -8.38 14.01 -10.74
C GLY A 556 -8.62 13.10 -11.95
N ILE A 557 -9.45 12.06 -11.77
CA ILE A 557 -9.77 11.06 -12.80
C ILE A 557 -11.29 10.94 -13.06
N ASP A 558 -12.11 11.66 -12.29
CA ASP A 558 -13.58 11.60 -12.36
C ASP A 558 -14.15 11.96 -13.74
N ASP A 559 -13.46 12.80 -14.51
CA ASP A 559 -13.88 13.19 -15.85
C ASP A 559 -13.75 12.05 -16.86
N CYS A 560 -12.92 11.04 -16.57
CA CYS A 560 -12.77 9.82 -17.36
C CYS A 560 -13.88 8.78 -17.07
N PHE A 561 -14.72 9.01 -16.06
CA PHE A 561 -15.74 8.06 -15.60
C PHE A 561 -17.08 8.29 -16.33
N ALA A 562 -17.09 8.10 -17.64
CA ALA A 562 -18.26 8.29 -18.49
C ALA A 562 -18.46 7.13 -19.47
N GLY A 563 -19.72 6.76 -19.73
CA GLY A 563 -20.06 5.68 -20.65
C GLY A 563 -19.92 4.30 -20.02
N SER A 564 -19.91 3.26 -20.86
CA SER A 564 -19.87 1.87 -20.43
C SER A 564 -18.47 1.26 -20.52
N LYS A 565 -18.26 0.17 -19.80
CA LYS A 565 -17.00 -0.60 -19.81
C LYS A 565 -17.26 -2.11 -19.75
N ASP A 566 -16.41 -2.89 -20.42
CA ASP A 566 -16.44 -4.35 -20.33
C ASP A 566 -15.93 -4.83 -18.96
N GLY A 567 -16.52 -5.89 -18.42
CA GLY A 567 -16.09 -6.56 -17.19
C GLY A 567 -16.30 -8.07 -17.25
N GLU A 568 -15.83 -8.78 -16.22
CA GLU A 568 -15.92 -10.25 -16.13
C GLU A 568 -17.37 -10.74 -16.15
N LEU A 569 -18.19 -10.17 -15.27
CA LEU A 569 -19.58 -10.59 -15.07
C LEU A 569 -20.55 -9.96 -16.09
N GLY A 570 -20.04 -9.16 -17.01
CA GLY A 570 -20.79 -8.41 -18.00
C GLY A 570 -20.35 -6.95 -18.10
N PRO A 571 -20.96 -6.16 -19.00
CA PRO A 571 -20.62 -4.75 -19.14
C PRO A 571 -21.12 -3.94 -17.93
N ILE A 572 -20.24 -3.11 -17.38
CA ILE A 572 -20.58 -1.99 -16.51
C ILE A 572 -21.28 -0.93 -17.38
N ALA A 573 -22.58 -0.78 -17.20
CA ALA A 573 -23.41 0.05 -18.09
C ALA A 573 -23.08 1.56 -18.01
N ASP A 574 -22.70 2.05 -16.83
CA ASP A 574 -22.40 3.46 -16.60
C ASP A 574 -21.28 3.62 -15.55
N MET A 575 -20.11 4.07 -15.99
CA MET A 575 -18.97 4.37 -15.12
C MET A 575 -19.20 5.59 -14.22
N ALA A 576 -20.25 6.39 -14.43
CA ALA A 576 -20.53 7.52 -13.56
C ALA A 576 -20.79 7.11 -12.10
N VAL A 577 -21.08 5.83 -11.82
CA VAL A 577 -21.22 5.27 -10.47
C VAL A 577 -19.95 5.39 -9.63
N TYR A 578 -18.77 5.51 -10.26
CA TYR A 578 -17.47 5.62 -9.59
C TYR A 578 -17.08 7.07 -9.23
N LYS A 579 -17.80 8.08 -9.73
CA LYS A 579 -17.46 9.50 -9.50
C LYS A 579 -17.51 9.85 -8.02
N ASN A 580 -16.47 10.52 -7.53
CA ASN A 580 -16.25 10.86 -6.12
C ASN A 580 -16.14 9.64 -5.18
N LYS A 581 -15.84 8.45 -5.72
CA LYS A 581 -15.76 7.19 -4.97
C LYS A 581 -14.46 6.42 -5.22
N MET A 582 -13.50 7.05 -5.89
CA MET A 582 -12.18 6.49 -6.18
C MET A 582 -11.07 7.32 -5.51
N GLY A 583 -11.38 7.89 -4.35
CA GLY A 583 -10.49 8.81 -3.64
C GLY A 583 -10.36 10.19 -4.27
N GLY A 584 -9.33 10.93 -3.86
CA GLY A 584 -9.03 12.27 -4.38
C GLY A 584 -8.56 12.30 -5.85
N GLY A 585 -8.33 11.13 -6.44
CA GLY A 585 -7.72 10.97 -7.75
C GLY A 585 -6.66 9.88 -7.74
N CYS A 586 -5.89 9.77 -8.83
CA CYS A 586 -4.77 8.83 -8.86
C CYS A 586 -3.46 9.48 -8.42
N ILE A 587 -2.64 8.69 -7.72
CA ILE A 587 -1.36 9.06 -7.11
C ILE A 587 -0.36 9.63 -8.13
N ASP A 588 0.32 10.69 -7.74
CA ASP A 588 1.34 11.39 -8.53
C ASP A 588 2.64 11.51 -7.71
N ALA A 589 3.66 10.76 -8.13
CA ALA A 589 4.95 10.69 -7.44
C ALA A 589 5.68 12.04 -7.43
N LEU A 590 5.63 12.77 -8.54
CA LEU A 590 6.32 14.04 -8.69
C LEU A 590 5.71 15.12 -7.78
N LYS A 591 4.37 15.20 -7.72
CA LYS A 591 3.64 16.07 -6.79
C LYS A 591 4.04 15.79 -5.36
N LEU A 592 4.11 14.51 -4.96
CA LEU A 592 4.53 14.15 -3.61
C LEU A 592 5.94 14.63 -3.32
N LEU A 593 6.90 14.43 -4.23
CA LEU A 593 8.28 14.88 -3.99
C LEU A 593 8.37 16.42 -3.88
N PHE A 594 7.59 17.17 -4.67
CA PHE A 594 7.51 18.62 -4.52
C PHE A 594 6.87 19.05 -3.20
N ALA A 595 5.80 18.39 -2.78
CA ALA A 595 5.15 18.64 -1.50
C ALA A 595 6.10 18.34 -0.33
N VAL A 596 6.84 17.23 -0.40
CA VAL A 596 7.91 16.89 0.55
C VAL A 596 8.98 17.96 0.56
N LYS A 597 9.50 18.43 -0.59
CA LYS A 597 10.49 19.52 -0.63
C LYS A 597 9.91 20.87 -0.15
N GLY A 598 8.61 21.07 -0.25
CA GLY A 598 7.94 22.36 -0.03
C GLY A 598 8.17 23.31 -1.22
N THR A 599 8.34 22.76 -2.42
CA THR A 599 8.55 23.52 -3.65
C THR A 599 7.21 23.76 -4.34
N PRO A 600 6.76 25.02 -4.52
CA PRO A 600 5.56 25.30 -5.29
C PRO A 600 5.76 24.89 -6.75
N ALA A 601 4.77 24.22 -7.33
CA ALA A 601 4.76 23.83 -8.74
C ALA A 601 3.86 24.75 -9.58
N VAL A 602 4.31 25.03 -10.79
CA VAL A 602 3.62 25.78 -11.82
C VAL A 602 3.46 24.84 -13.00
N TYR A 603 2.21 24.46 -13.28
CA TYR A 603 1.87 23.57 -14.38
C TYR A 603 1.54 24.37 -15.63
N VAL A 604 2.07 23.93 -16.77
CA VAL A 604 1.95 24.62 -18.06
C VAL A 604 1.63 23.63 -19.17
N ARG A 605 0.83 24.06 -20.15
CA ARG A 605 0.55 23.22 -21.32
C ARG A 605 1.75 23.22 -22.25
N THR A 606 2.18 22.03 -22.69
CA THR A 606 3.28 21.87 -23.63
C THR A 606 2.98 22.56 -24.96
N GLY A 607 3.95 23.31 -25.48
CA GLY A 607 3.89 24.00 -26.76
C GLY A 607 3.05 25.29 -26.77
N GLU A 608 2.47 25.69 -25.63
CA GLU A 608 1.72 26.95 -25.51
C GLU A 608 2.44 27.94 -24.59
N PRO A 609 2.68 29.18 -25.04
CA PRO A 609 3.21 30.23 -24.18
C PRO A 609 2.25 30.55 -23.03
N VAL A 610 2.74 30.49 -21.79
CA VAL A 610 1.96 30.87 -20.60
C VAL A 610 2.70 31.94 -19.81
N THR A 611 1.95 32.95 -19.35
CA THR A 611 2.49 34.01 -18.50
C THR A 611 1.97 33.82 -17.09
N VAL A 612 2.89 33.65 -16.15
CA VAL A 612 2.56 33.43 -14.73
C VAL A 612 3.02 34.63 -13.93
N ASP A 613 2.08 35.21 -13.18
CA ASP A 613 2.39 36.26 -12.21
C ASP A 613 2.85 35.63 -10.90
N PHE A 614 4.13 35.87 -10.57
CA PHE A 614 4.74 35.38 -9.35
C PHE A 614 4.53 36.31 -8.15
N ALA A 615 3.89 37.48 -8.31
CA ALA A 615 3.66 38.43 -7.21
C ALA A 615 3.06 37.75 -5.97
N ARG A 616 2.08 36.86 -6.15
CA ARG A 616 1.45 36.09 -5.07
C ARG A 616 2.42 35.29 -4.21
N TYR A 617 3.54 34.83 -4.79
CA TYR A 617 4.57 34.06 -4.08
C TYR A 617 5.63 34.95 -3.43
N PHE A 618 5.56 36.27 -3.62
CA PHE A 618 6.49 37.25 -3.07
C PHE A 618 5.78 38.35 -2.26
N GLY A 619 4.60 38.06 -1.69
CA GLY A 619 3.85 38.97 -0.81
C GLY A 619 2.73 39.76 -1.51
N GLY A 620 2.43 39.44 -2.77
CA GLY A 620 1.38 40.05 -3.57
C GLY A 620 1.74 41.42 -4.13
N ASP A 621 0.75 42.08 -4.75
CA ASP A 621 0.95 43.30 -5.56
C ASP A 621 1.41 44.53 -4.76
N ARG A 622 1.29 44.48 -3.42
CA ARG A 622 1.75 45.54 -2.51
C ARG A 622 3.14 45.27 -1.93
N SER A 623 3.77 44.17 -2.34
CA SER A 623 5.10 43.81 -1.88
C SER A 623 6.15 44.79 -2.38
N ARG A 624 7.20 45.00 -1.57
CA ARG A 624 8.40 45.73 -1.96
C ARG A 624 9.44 44.82 -2.62
N VAL A 625 9.09 43.57 -2.90
CA VAL A 625 9.99 42.61 -3.53
C VAL A 625 10.05 42.88 -5.04
N ALA A 626 11.26 43.02 -5.57
CA ALA A 626 11.52 43.12 -7.00
C ALA A 626 12.28 41.88 -7.50
N LEU A 627 11.83 41.29 -8.60
CA LEU A 627 12.54 40.19 -9.24
C LEU A 627 13.75 40.76 -10.01
N THR A 628 14.91 40.13 -9.87
CA THR A 628 16.16 40.59 -10.50
C THR A 628 16.70 39.62 -11.54
N ALA A 629 16.43 38.32 -11.38
CA ALA A 629 16.78 37.31 -12.35
C ALA A 629 15.85 36.11 -12.24
N ALA A 630 15.64 35.42 -13.36
CA ALA A 630 14.94 34.15 -13.41
C ALA A 630 15.69 33.17 -14.30
N SER A 631 15.97 31.97 -13.79
CA SER A 631 16.70 30.96 -14.56
C SER A 631 16.27 29.53 -14.28
N PHE A 632 16.12 28.74 -15.33
CA PHE A 632 15.91 27.30 -15.29
C PHE A 632 17.21 26.56 -14.99
N VAL A 633 17.14 25.58 -14.09
CA VAL A 633 18.25 24.69 -13.72
C VAL A 633 18.51 23.68 -14.85
N SER A 634 17.46 23.11 -15.43
CA SER A 634 17.55 22.10 -16.50
C SER A 634 16.64 22.49 -17.68
N PRO A 635 16.94 23.56 -18.43
CA PRO A 635 16.05 24.08 -19.48
C PRO A 635 15.78 23.05 -20.59
N GLY A 636 16.75 22.20 -20.91
CA GLY A 636 16.61 21.16 -21.92
C GLY A 636 15.50 20.14 -21.63
N ASN A 637 15.18 19.89 -20.35
CA ASN A 637 14.07 19.01 -19.96
C ASN A 637 12.70 19.56 -20.38
N LEU A 638 12.61 20.85 -20.68
CA LEU A 638 11.39 21.52 -21.15
C LEU A 638 11.47 21.88 -22.64
N GLY A 639 12.53 21.46 -23.35
CA GLY A 639 12.80 21.86 -24.73
C GLY A 639 13.35 23.30 -24.86
N LEU A 640 13.74 23.94 -23.77
CA LEU A 640 14.22 25.33 -23.77
C LEU A 640 15.71 25.39 -24.16
N SER A 641 16.04 26.33 -25.04
CA SER A 641 17.43 26.58 -25.49
C SER A 641 18.22 27.52 -24.58
N SER A 642 17.54 28.22 -23.67
CA SER A 642 18.13 29.18 -22.73
C SER A 642 17.75 28.82 -21.31
N SER A 643 18.72 28.93 -20.38
CA SER A 643 18.44 28.88 -18.95
C SER A 643 17.79 30.17 -18.46
N LYS A 644 18.02 31.33 -19.09
CA LYS A 644 17.41 32.60 -18.65
C LYS A 644 15.95 32.69 -19.07
N ALA A 645 15.08 32.99 -18.12
CA ALA A 645 13.68 33.30 -18.38
C ALA A 645 13.49 34.82 -18.51
N VAL A 646 12.64 35.24 -19.45
CA VAL A 646 12.28 36.65 -19.63
C VAL A 646 11.16 36.99 -18.65
N PHE A 647 11.32 38.09 -17.92
CA PHE A 647 10.34 38.57 -16.96
C PHE A 647 9.99 40.05 -17.18
N ASP A 648 8.72 40.39 -16.95
CA ASP A 648 8.18 41.75 -16.96
C ASP A 648 7.56 42.03 -15.58
N GLY A 649 8.27 42.80 -14.76
CA GLY A 649 7.94 42.99 -13.35
C GLY A 649 7.97 41.67 -12.58
N THR A 650 6.80 41.19 -12.14
CA THR A 650 6.63 39.91 -11.42
C THR A 650 6.17 38.77 -12.33
N LYS A 651 5.94 39.04 -13.62
CA LYS A 651 5.41 38.07 -14.57
C LYS A 651 6.53 37.42 -15.34
N ILE A 652 6.48 36.10 -15.47
CA ILE A 652 7.42 35.32 -16.28
C ILE A 652 6.63 34.57 -17.33
N THR A 653 7.09 34.64 -18.58
CA THR A 653 6.49 33.90 -19.69
C THR A 653 7.33 32.66 -19.99
N PHE A 654 6.67 31.51 -20.06
CA PHE A 654 7.25 30.22 -20.38
C PHE A 654 6.68 29.76 -21.73
N ASP A 655 7.52 29.20 -22.59
CA ASP A 655 7.11 28.51 -23.82
C ASP A 655 7.87 27.19 -23.82
N CYS A 656 7.26 26.14 -23.26
CA CYS A 656 7.92 24.84 -23.06
C CYS A 656 7.57 23.91 -24.22
N PRO A 657 8.45 23.71 -25.22
CA PRO A 657 8.09 22.95 -26.42
C PRO A 657 7.94 21.45 -26.16
N GLU A 658 8.55 20.94 -25.10
CA GLU A 658 8.57 19.52 -24.76
C GLU A 658 7.90 19.26 -23.39
N PRO A 659 7.29 18.08 -23.19
CA PRO A 659 6.81 17.65 -21.89
C PRO A 659 8.00 17.32 -20.98
N GLY A 660 7.90 17.70 -19.71
CA GLY A 660 8.95 17.43 -18.74
C GLY A 660 8.93 18.44 -17.60
N THR A 661 10.01 18.45 -16.82
CA THR A 661 10.07 19.23 -15.59
C THR A 661 11.43 19.91 -15.44
N SER A 662 11.41 21.17 -15.00
CA SER A 662 12.62 21.92 -14.64
C SER A 662 12.40 22.83 -13.44
N MET A 663 13.47 23.11 -12.71
CA MET A 663 13.41 24.03 -11.57
C MET A 663 13.72 25.45 -12.02
N LEU A 664 12.80 26.37 -11.74
CA LEU A 664 12.95 27.80 -11.96
C LEU A 664 13.45 28.46 -10.68
N ARG A 665 14.65 29.05 -10.74
CA ARG A 665 15.20 29.90 -9.69
C ARG A 665 14.87 31.34 -9.99
N ILE A 666 14.16 31.98 -9.08
CA ILE A 666 13.85 33.41 -9.15
C ILE A 666 14.65 34.11 -8.05
N SER A 667 15.59 34.96 -8.48
CA SER A 667 16.32 35.87 -7.59
C SER A 667 15.50 37.13 -7.42
N ALA A 668 15.38 37.60 -6.18
CA ALA A 668 14.61 38.77 -5.83
C ALA A 668 15.30 39.58 -4.74
N VAL A 669 14.94 40.86 -4.66
CA VAL A 669 15.46 41.81 -3.66
C VAL A 669 14.33 42.50 -2.93
N SER A 670 14.52 42.76 -1.63
CA SER A 670 13.65 43.64 -0.85
C SER A 670 14.50 44.53 0.05
N GLY A 671 14.56 45.82 -0.27
CA GLY A 671 15.58 46.70 0.30
C GLY A 671 16.98 46.18 -0.05
N ASP A 672 17.82 46.01 0.96
CA ASP A 672 19.21 45.52 0.81
C ASP A 672 19.32 43.99 0.93
N THR A 673 18.19 43.29 1.06
CA THR A 673 18.18 41.82 1.21
C THR A 673 17.95 41.15 -0.14
N GLU A 674 18.93 40.38 -0.60
CA GLU A 674 18.82 39.49 -1.76
C GLU A 674 18.43 38.08 -1.31
N PHE A 675 17.56 37.41 -2.06
CA PHE A 675 17.16 36.04 -1.79
C PHE A 675 16.70 35.33 -3.06
N VAL A 676 16.66 33.99 -3.01
CA VAL A 676 16.22 33.15 -4.13
C VAL A 676 15.03 32.30 -3.67
N ARG A 677 14.03 32.17 -4.53
CA ARG A 677 12.97 31.16 -4.38
C ARG A 677 13.00 30.20 -5.57
N GLU A 678 12.75 28.93 -5.29
CA GLU A 678 12.66 27.88 -6.30
C GLU A 678 11.20 27.52 -6.57
N PHE A 679 10.86 27.32 -7.84
CA PHE A 679 9.56 26.88 -8.32
C PHE A 679 9.75 25.74 -9.30
N ALA A 680 8.96 24.68 -9.18
CA ALA A 680 8.92 23.67 -10.22
C ALA A 680 8.10 24.18 -11.40
N VAL A 681 8.61 24.05 -12.62
CA VAL A 681 7.83 24.26 -13.84
C VAL A 681 7.64 22.89 -14.48
N VAL A 682 6.39 22.48 -14.62
CA VAL A 682 5.98 21.17 -15.12
C VAL A 682 5.20 21.38 -16.41
N SER A 683 5.77 20.94 -17.53
CA SER A 683 5.16 20.98 -18.88
C SER A 683 4.47 19.65 -19.18
N ARG A 684 3.18 19.71 -19.52
CA ARG A 684 2.35 18.55 -19.88
C ARG A 684 1.44 18.85 -21.08
N ALA A 685 1.26 17.89 -21.98
CA ALA A 685 0.47 18.09 -23.20
C ALA A 685 -1.04 18.15 -22.94
N GLY A 686 -1.56 17.32 -22.02
CA GLY A 686 -2.99 17.24 -21.65
C GLY A 686 -3.31 17.96 -20.35
N LEU A 687 -2.81 19.18 -20.15
CA LEU A 687 -3.06 19.90 -18.89
C LEU A 687 -4.48 20.52 -18.87
N ALA A 688 -5.27 20.10 -17.90
CA ALA A 688 -6.52 20.73 -17.47
C ALA A 688 -6.27 22.14 -16.91
N ALA A 689 -7.30 23.00 -16.99
CA ALA A 689 -7.23 24.37 -16.47
C ALA A 689 -6.98 24.47 -14.94
N ASN A 690 -7.17 23.37 -14.18
CA ASN A 690 -6.88 23.27 -12.75
C ASN A 690 -5.45 22.78 -12.44
N GLY A 691 -4.60 22.53 -13.44
CA GLY A 691 -3.27 21.97 -13.25
C GLY A 691 -3.21 20.44 -13.08
N GLY A 692 -4.35 19.74 -13.28
CA GLY A 692 -4.42 18.28 -13.46
C GLY A 692 -4.34 17.88 -14.94
N TRP A 693 -4.55 16.58 -15.23
CA TRP A 693 -4.73 16.08 -16.59
C TRP A 693 -6.20 16.27 -17.03
N LEU A 694 -6.44 16.80 -18.25
CA LEU A 694 -7.68 16.72 -19.05
C LEU A 694 -7.35 16.77 -20.54
#